data_AF-A0A9P5YP35-F1
#
_entry.id   AF-A0A9P5YP35-F1
#
_cell.length_a   1.000
_cell.length_b   1.000
_cell.length_c   1.000
_cell.angle_alpha   90.00
_cell.angle_beta   90.00
_cell.angle_gamma   90.00
#
_symmetry.space_group_name_H-M   'P 1'
#
loop_
_entity.id
_entity.type
_entity.pdbx_description
1 polymer ?
#
loop_
_entity_poly.entity_id
_entity_poly.type
_entity_poly.pdbx_seq_one_letter_code
_entity_poly.pdbx_strand_id
1 'polypeptide(L)'
;MQSNPPIQTLLSSLENFAKHDVFPQHASHPFATAAPESCGLLQDLINTTAQLSDSLSAYDASLQWTNPKLISLMRQHTNIEHSSQSSAKNLHHLIDVLSKRTGVSYGEDVPLLATSVPEWCIDQLKNWGTSVGMETFKEGSSTVVLGGKSLVIDVDFTISHENPLKPMLKVANVKTANALLPNSNSHTTNTNSGSSTSALLDAFLKDGIEKYCNEMQKDENTRDPQYAARLRRDVLDHLRYLVLLDGLASRKDDGGIRWFTDIDELWPVLNGLAKMESKVVASSLSLQKAPLDIFLLRGHSLPLPYLISPSISFLAYISPLVYLSLIRHGKADQTTGNNANDDLTIDVLLSDVRARLPTLTTGVTIATLSLEKLSEAHLYPPSMSMPSVTARPTFLLAASAADLDHSFPQLDGFGMEENSSPPFSWVLDFTAGGKRPGVIMSQSRMKFIELVVNPLGGDGSVVTDIMAFGSGSWVDQLLNPGNTASPERYTALYRSPNFLHPPLQLRLTAPEEPGFTLERIPVHSIKEIWGILEVVREQCWLNEILLGSHWTPEGLKSEEEDIPADDTTATEDELQALLSGTFVPRKIPVNVFLPTGVNATDNLFDIAPISGPKIVMTSPTRSPMSGLIEITVTHDESKPRGISVDVQGAMGYELKAVELEEICRRGGTLGLSGRVWASGGGLSR
;
A
#
# COMPACT_ATOMS: atom_id res chain seq x y z
N MET A 1 -2.77 -37.79 24.29
CA MET A 1 -2.63 -37.26 25.66
C MET A 1 -3.45 -36.00 25.73
N GLN A 2 -4.53 -35.99 26.52
CA GLN A 2 -5.35 -34.80 26.73
C GLN A 2 -4.53 -33.78 27.53
N SER A 3 -4.21 -32.64 26.92
CA SER A 3 -3.65 -31.49 27.62
C SER A 3 -4.74 -30.87 28.48
N ASN A 4 -4.62 -31.00 29.80
CA ASN A 4 -5.43 -30.18 30.71
C ASN A 4 -5.19 -28.69 30.39
N PRO A 5 -6.23 -27.83 30.43
CA PRO A 5 -6.03 -26.40 30.30
C PRO A 5 -5.11 -25.90 31.43
N PRO A 6 -4.19 -24.96 31.17
CA PRO A 6 -3.33 -24.41 32.20
C PRO A 6 -4.17 -23.75 33.27
N ILE A 7 -3.87 -24.02 34.55
CA ILE A 7 -4.51 -23.38 35.69
C ILE A 7 -4.22 -21.87 35.58
N GLN A 8 -5.24 -21.07 35.29
CA GLN A 8 -5.13 -19.60 35.27
C GLN A 8 -4.97 -19.10 36.71
N THR A 9 -3.78 -18.62 37.03
CA THR A 9 -3.49 -17.91 38.29
C THR A 9 -3.64 -16.40 38.09
N LEU A 10 -3.92 -15.64 39.14
CA LEU A 10 -4.01 -14.16 39.10
C LEU A 10 -2.72 -13.49 38.56
N LEU A 11 -1.58 -14.17 38.71
CA LEU A 11 -0.31 -13.70 38.19
C LEU A 11 -0.16 -14.01 36.68
N SER A 12 -0.76 -15.11 36.20
CA SER A 12 -0.76 -15.47 34.78
C SER A 12 -1.56 -14.49 33.90
N SER A 13 -2.56 -13.80 34.44
CA SER A 13 -3.32 -12.76 33.73
C SER A 13 -2.56 -11.43 33.62
N LEU A 14 -1.77 -11.05 34.63
CA LEU A 14 -0.90 -9.85 34.58
C LEU A 14 0.35 -10.04 33.72
N GLU A 15 0.91 -11.24 33.69
CA GLU A 15 2.14 -11.53 32.94
C GLU A 15 1.99 -11.34 31.41
N ASN A 16 0.76 -11.35 30.87
CA ASN A 16 0.51 -11.02 29.46
C ASN A 16 0.88 -9.57 29.11
N PHE A 17 0.82 -8.66 30.09
CA PHE A 17 1.11 -7.23 29.93
C PHE A 17 2.51 -6.81 30.39
N ALA A 18 3.26 -7.71 31.04
CA ALA A 18 4.60 -7.43 31.57
C ALA A 18 5.75 -7.59 30.54
N LYS A 19 5.45 -7.94 29.28
CA LYS A 19 6.47 -8.05 28.22
C LYS A 19 6.89 -6.65 27.76
N HIS A 20 8.18 -6.46 27.45
CA HIS A 20 8.74 -5.13 27.15
C HIS A 20 8.28 -4.53 25.80
N ASP A 21 7.50 -5.26 24.99
CA ASP A 21 7.04 -4.88 23.64
C ASP A 21 5.52 -5.11 23.40
N VAL A 22 4.68 -5.13 24.45
CA VAL A 22 3.22 -5.36 24.26
C VAL A 22 2.55 -4.19 23.55
N PHE A 23 3.07 -2.97 23.73
CA PHE A 23 2.56 -1.77 23.07
C PHE A 23 3.46 -1.39 21.90
N PRO A 24 2.96 -1.34 20.65
CA PRO A 24 3.73 -0.89 19.52
C PRO A 24 4.12 0.59 19.69
N GLN A 25 5.42 0.91 19.67
CA GLN A 25 5.93 2.27 19.89
C GLN A 25 5.51 3.29 18.81
N HIS A 26 5.00 2.81 17.66
CA HIS A 26 4.62 3.64 16.50
C HIS A 26 3.10 3.65 16.22
N ALA A 27 2.28 3.04 17.08
CA ALA A 27 0.83 2.92 16.88
C ALA A 27 0.03 3.91 17.73
N SER A 28 0.41 5.19 17.74
CA SER A 28 -0.33 6.24 18.46
C SER A 28 -1.58 6.75 17.73
N HIS A 29 -1.81 6.31 16.48
CA HIS A 29 -2.95 6.76 15.67
C HIS A 29 -3.90 5.61 15.30
N PRO A 30 -5.24 5.80 15.31
CA PRO A 30 -6.23 4.81 14.89
C PRO A 30 -6.16 4.35 13.42
N PHE A 31 -5.23 4.86 12.61
CA PHE A 31 -4.99 4.45 11.22
C PHE A 31 -3.71 3.62 11.04
N ALA A 32 -2.95 3.40 12.12
CA ALA A 32 -1.80 2.52 12.10
C ALA A 32 -2.28 1.05 12.09
N THR A 33 -1.61 0.20 11.32
CA THR A 33 -1.85 -1.26 11.23
C THR A 33 -1.92 -1.96 12.58
N ALA A 34 -1.18 -1.48 13.59
CA ALA A 34 -1.15 -2.07 14.93
C ALA A 34 -2.07 -1.38 15.96
N ALA A 35 -2.81 -0.34 15.58
CA ALA A 35 -3.77 0.34 16.44
C ALA A 35 -4.87 -0.60 17.01
N PRO A 36 -5.55 -1.46 16.21
CA PRO A 36 -6.62 -2.32 16.73
C PRO A 36 -6.10 -3.34 17.76
N GLU A 37 -4.90 -3.87 17.56
CA GLU A 37 -4.25 -4.78 18.51
C GLU A 37 -3.88 -4.06 19.80
N SER A 38 -3.31 -2.85 19.69
CA SER A 38 -2.91 -2.06 20.87
C SER A 38 -4.09 -1.65 21.76
N CYS A 39 -5.22 -1.25 21.15
CA CYS A 39 -6.42 -0.87 21.90
C CYS A 39 -7.15 -2.10 22.49
N GLY A 40 -7.19 -3.22 21.75
CA GLY A 40 -7.70 -4.49 22.29
C GLY A 40 -6.90 -4.94 23.51
N LEU A 41 -5.57 -4.82 23.46
CA LEU A 41 -4.70 -5.10 24.61
C LEU A 41 -4.93 -4.15 25.79
N LEU A 42 -5.24 -2.87 25.55
CA LEU A 42 -5.61 -1.93 26.62
C LEU A 42 -6.95 -2.29 27.28
N GLN A 43 -7.96 -2.66 26.48
CA GLN A 43 -9.26 -3.10 26.96
C GLN A 43 -9.13 -4.37 27.81
N ASP A 44 -8.34 -5.34 27.33
CA ASP A 44 -8.03 -6.57 28.07
C ASP A 44 -7.27 -6.29 29.37
N LEU A 45 -6.37 -5.29 29.39
CA LEU A 45 -5.70 -4.85 30.61
C LEU A 45 -6.71 -4.29 31.62
N ILE A 46 -7.62 -3.43 31.18
CA ILE A 46 -8.68 -2.87 32.04
C ILE A 46 -9.56 -4.00 32.60
N ASN A 47 -10.01 -4.91 31.76
CA ASN A 47 -10.86 -6.04 32.17
C ASN A 47 -10.14 -6.98 33.13
N THR A 48 -8.87 -7.29 32.89
CA THR A 48 -8.07 -8.14 33.77
C THR A 48 -7.78 -7.45 35.11
N THR A 49 -7.53 -6.14 35.14
CA THR A 49 -7.38 -5.38 36.40
C THR A 49 -8.68 -5.33 37.22
N ALA A 50 -9.84 -5.22 36.57
CA ALA A 50 -11.14 -5.32 37.24
C ALA A 50 -11.34 -6.73 37.85
N GLN A 51 -11.09 -7.79 37.07
CA GLN A 51 -11.16 -9.17 37.56
C GLN A 51 -10.17 -9.46 38.69
N LEU A 52 -8.99 -8.85 38.67
CA LEU A 52 -8.00 -8.95 39.74
C LEU A 52 -8.47 -8.26 41.02
N SER A 53 -9.01 -7.05 40.90
CA SER A 53 -9.59 -6.30 42.01
C SER A 53 -10.72 -7.11 42.68
N ASP A 54 -11.62 -7.67 41.88
CA ASP A 54 -12.75 -8.47 42.37
C ASP A 54 -12.25 -9.75 43.05
N SER A 55 -11.28 -10.44 42.43
CA SER A 55 -10.67 -11.64 43.00
C SER A 55 -9.93 -11.36 44.31
N LEU A 56 -9.13 -10.28 44.36
CA LEU A 56 -8.41 -9.85 45.56
C LEU A 56 -9.38 -9.49 46.70
N SER A 57 -10.48 -8.80 46.39
CA SER A 57 -11.51 -8.47 47.38
C SER A 57 -12.21 -9.71 47.95
N ALA A 58 -12.42 -10.75 47.13
CA ALA A 58 -12.99 -12.02 47.56
C ALA A 58 -12.01 -12.86 48.42
N TYR A 59 -10.71 -12.78 48.13
CA TYR A 59 -9.66 -13.42 48.93
C TYR A 59 -9.43 -12.74 50.28
N ASP A 60 -9.49 -11.40 50.34
CA ASP A 60 -9.36 -10.63 51.59
C ASP A 60 -10.54 -10.87 52.54
N ALA A 61 -11.74 -11.14 52.01
CA ALA A 61 -12.92 -11.43 52.83
C ALA A 61 -12.93 -12.85 53.45
N SER A 62 -12.17 -13.80 52.89
CA SER A 62 -12.36 -15.24 53.16
C SER A 62 -11.28 -15.93 54.00
N LEU A 63 -10.11 -15.32 54.25
CA LEU A 63 -9.04 -15.97 55.03
C LEU A 63 -8.44 -15.08 56.13
N GLN A 64 -8.61 -15.48 57.39
CA GLN A 64 -7.75 -15.05 58.50
C GLN A 64 -6.47 -15.92 58.52
N TRP A 65 -5.40 -15.43 57.89
CA TRP A 65 -4.12 -16.13 57.78
C TRP A 65 -3.35 -16.10 59.11
N THR A 66 -3.59 -17.06 60.01
CA THR A 66 -2.94 -17.10 61.34
C THR A 66 -1.71 -18.00 61.43
N ASN A 67 -1.37 -18.77 60.38
CA ASN A 67 -0.26 -19.74 60.41
C ASN A 67 0.96 -19.30 59.57
N PRO A 68 2.05 -18.80 60.19
CA PRO A 68 3.24 -18.32 59.47
C PRO A 68 4.00 -19.43 58.73
N LYS A 69 3.88 -20.69 59.17
CA LYS A 69 4.53 -21.83 58.52
C LYS A 69 3.83 -22.21 57.21
N LEU A 70 2.51 -22.13 57.19
CA LEU A 70 1.72 -22.32 55.98
C LEU A 70 2.01 -21.20 54.97
N ILE A 71 2.06 -19.95 55.43
CA ILE A 71 2.42 -18.80 54.59
C ILE A 71 3.83 -18.99 53.99
N SER A 72 4.81 -19.44 54.78
CA SER A 72 6.17 -19.70 54.27
C SER A 72 6.20 -20.83 53.23
N LEU A 73 5.43 -21.90 53.43
CA LEU A 73 5.37 -23.01 52.48
C LEU A 73 4.65 -22.60 51.19
N MET A 74 3.57 -21.80 51.29
CA MET A 74 2.91 -21.26 50.11
C MET A 74 3.83 -20.30 49.35
N ARG A 75 4.57 -19.41 50.04
CA ARG A 75 5.60 -18.57 49.40
C ARG A 75 6.67 -19.40 48.67
N GLN A 76 7.11 -20.50 49.28
CA GLN A 76 8.09 -21.38 48.65
C GLN A 76 7.51 -22.09 47.42
N HIS A 77 6.28 -22.61 47.51
CA HIS A 77 5.58 -23.24 46.40
C HIS A 77 5.35 -22.26 45.25
N THR A 78 4.84 -21.07 45.54
CA THR A 78 4.64 -20.00 44.56
C THR A 78 5.96 -19.59 43.90
N ASN A 79 7.07 -19.51 44.66
CA ASN A 79 8.38 -19.22 44.07
C ASN A 79 8.85 -20.31 43.10
N ILE A 80 8.61 -21.60 43.42
CA ILE A 80 8.98 -22.72 42.56
C ILE A 80 8.12 -22.75 41.29
N GLU A 81 6.80 -22.61 41.44
CA GLU A 81 5.87 -22.56 40.30
C GLU A 81 6.15 -21.36 39.40
N HIS A 82 6.40 -20.19 40.00
CA HIS A 82 6.79 -18.98 39.27
C HIS A 82 8.08 -19.19 38.47
N SER A 83 9.10 -19.81 39.07
CA SER A 83 10.36 -20.11 38.36
C SER A 83 10.15 -21.08 37.19
N SER A 84 9.32 -22.12 37.39
CA SER A 84 8.97 -23.10 36.34
C SER A 84 8.20 -22.45 35.19
N GLN A 85 7.17 -21.67 35.52
CA GLN A 85 6.33 -20.97 34.54
C GLN A 85 7.13 -19.90 33.79
N SER A 86 7.98 -19.14 34.48
CA SER A 86 8.90 -18.16 33.87
C SER A 86 9.88 -18.84 32.91
N SER A 87 10.43 -20.01 33.25
CA SER A 87 11.32 -20.78 32.36
C SER A 87 10.61 -21.30 31.12
N ALA A 88 9.43 -21.91 31.28
CA ALA A 88 8.62 -22.39 30.16
C ALA A 88 8.20 -21.23 29.24
N LYS A 89 7.84 -20.07 29.81
CA LYS A 89 7.53 -18.86 29.06
C LYS A 89 8.75 -18.26 28.37
N ASN A 90 9.93 -18.26 28.99
CA ASN A 90 11.17 -17.83 28.34
C ASN A 90 11.53 -18.71 27.14
N LEU A 91 11.27 -20.01 27.20
CA LEU A 91 11.43 -20.91 26.05
C LEU A 91 10.41 -20.62 24.95
N HIS A 92 9.12 -20.47 25.30
CA HIS A 92 8.10 -20.10 24.31
C HIS A 92 8.37 -18.72 23.72
N HIS A 93 8.84 -17.77 24.52
CA HIS A 93 9.25 -16.45 24.08
C HIS A 93 10.47 -16.52 23.17
N LEU A 94 11.50 -17.31 23.51
CA LEU A 94 12.63 -17.52 22.61
C LEU A 94 12.17 -18.15 21.29
N ILE A 95 11.29 -19.15 21.32
CA ILE A 95 10.73 -19.75 20.10
C ILE A 95 9.89 -18.74 19.31
N ASP A 96 9.06 -17.94 19.97
CA ASP A 96 8.18 -16.95 19.36
C ASP A 96 9.00 -15.79 18.77
N VAL A 97 9.99 -15.27 19.50
CA VAL A 97 10.94 -14.24 19.03
C VAL A 97 11.80 -14.78 17.90
N LEU A 98 12.28 -16.02 17.99
CA LEU A 98 13.07 -16.65 16.92
C LEU A 98 12.21 -16.92 15.68
N SER A 99 10.92 -17.24 15.83
CA SER A 99 9.99 -17.52 14.72
C SER A 99 9.39 -16.26 14.09
N LYS A 100 9.19 -15.19 14.86
CA LYS A 100 8.65 -13.89 14.42
C LYS A 100 9.71 -12.87 14.03
N ARG A 101 11.01 -13.19 14.15
CA ARG A 101 12.08 -12.27 13.79
C ARG A 101 11.95 -11.87 12.31
N THR A 102 11.66 -10.59 12.07
CA THR A 102 11.60 -10.00 10.73
C THR A 102 12.96 -10.22 10.05
N GLY A 103 12.95 -10.87 8.88
CA GLY A 103 14.16 -11.22 8.13
C GLY A 103 14.70 -12.64 8.30
N VAL A 104 14.17 -13.46 9.22
CA VAL A 104 14.52 -14.89 9.34
C VAL A 104 13.31 -15.75 9.01
N SER A 105 13.10 -16.05 7.73
CA SER A 105 12.17 -17.11 7.32
C SER A 105 12.89 -18.45 7.39
N TYR A 106 12.49 -19.31 8.34
CA TYR A 106 12.87 -20.72 8.29
C TYR A 106 12.35 -21.31 6.97
N GLY A 107 13.24 -21.99 6.26
CA GLY A 107 12.92 -22.68 5.02
C GLY A 107 11.92 -23.81 5.26
N GLU A 108 11.28 -24.29 4.19
CA GLU A 108 10.41 -25.47 4.31
C GLU A 108 11.22 -26.75 4.50
N ASP A 109 10.66 -27.70 5.25
CA ASP A 109 11.22 -29.05 5.43
C ASP A 109 10.85 -29.92 4.23
N VAL A 110 11.71 -29.89 3.22
CA VAL A 110 11.48 -30.56 1.93
C VAL A 110 11.98 -32.00 1.99
N PRO A 111 11.23 -32.97 1.46
CA PRO A 111 11.72 -34.32 1.29
C PRO A 111 12.95 -34.39 0.36
N LEU A 112 13.99 -35.11 0.77
CA LEU A 112 15.23 -35.30 -0.01
C LEU A 112 15.02 -36.14 -1.29
N LEU A 113 13.91 -36.89 -1.37
CA LEU A 113 13.58 -37.75 -2.52
C LEU A 113 12.72 -36.99 -3.52
N ALA A 114 13.28 -36.68 -4.69
CA ALA A 114 12.58 -35.98 -5.78
C ALA A 114 11.30 -36.70 -6.25
N THR A 115 11.22 -38.02 -6.10
CA THR A 115 10.03 -38.82 -6.41
C THR A 115 8.87 -38.62 -5.44
N SER A 116 9.15 -38.14 -4.22
CA SER A 116 8.14 -37.92 -3.17
C SER A 116 7.62 -36.47 -3.10
N VAL A 117 8.26 -35.55 -3.82
CA VAL A 117 7.89 -34.12 -3.83
C VAL A 117 6.45 -33.88 -4.31
N PRO A 118 5.93 -34.53 -5.38
CA PRO A 118 4.56 -34.29 -5.82
C PRO A 118 3.51 -34.70 -4.79
N GLU A 119 3.67 -35.87 -4.17
CA GLU A 119 2.73 -36.36 -3.16
C GLU A 119 2.83 -35.52 -1.88
N TRP A 120 4.03 -35.11 -1.49
CA TRP A 120 4.25 -34.20 -0.37
C TRP A 120 3.59 -32.83 -0.60
N CYS A 121 3.70 -32.24 -1.79
CA CYS A 121 3.04 -30.96 -2.11
C CYS A 121 1.51 -31.05 -1.99
N ILE A 122 0.92 -32.17 -2.45
CA ILE A 122 -0.53 -32.43 -2.33
C ILE A 122 -0.94 -32.55 -0.86
N ASP A 123 -0.15 -33.29 -0.06
CA ASP A 123 -0.42 -33.45 1.37
C ASP A 123 -0.18 -32.15 2.16
N GLN A 124 0.76 -31.31 1.73
CA GLN A 124 0.94 -29.96 2.28
C GLN A 124 -0.27 -29.08 2.01
N LEU A 125 -0.80 -29.04 0.78
CA LEU A 125 -2.00 -28.28 0.47
C LEU A 125 -3.19 -28.72 1.33
N LYS A 126 -3.34 -30.04 1.54
CA LYS A 126 -4.33 -30.60 2.47
C LYS A 126 -4.12 -30.07 3.89
N ASN A 127 -2.89 -30.11 4.40
CA ASN A 127 -2.55 -29.59 5.73
C ASN A 127 -2.80 -28.08 5.86
N TRP A 128 -2.61 -27.31 4.78
CA TRP A 128 -2.89 -25.88 4.78
C TRP A 128 -4.40 -25.64 4.91
N GLY A 129 -5.21 -26.33 4.10
CA GLY A 129 -6.67 -26.22 4.21
C GLY A 129 -7.21 -26.60 5.59
N THR A 130 -6.72 -27.70 6.20
CA THR A 130 -7.13 -28.07 7.55
C THR A 130 -6.67 -27.06 8.60
N SER A 131 -5.47 -26.48 8.46
CA SER A 131 -4.96 -25.47 9.39
C SER A 131 -5.76 -24.17 9.38
N VAL A 132 -6.40 -23.85 8.26
CA VAL A 132 -7.24 -22.66 8.09
C VAL A 132 -8.70 -22.93 8.52
N GLY A 133 -9.06 -24.19 8.76
CA GLY A 133 -10.40 -24.60 9.21
C GLY A 133 -11.34 -25.01 8.07
N MET A 134 -10.82 -25.31 6.88
CA MET A 134 -11.59 -25.92 5.79
C MET A 134 -11.62 -27.45 5.94
N GLU A 135 -12.73 -28.06 5.54
CA GLU A 135 -12.87 -29.51 5.42
C GLU A 135 -12.16 -29.98 4.15
N THR A 136 -11.00 -30.63 4.29
CA THR A 136 -10.20 -31.06 3.14
C THR A 136 -10.36 -32.54 2.84
N PHE A 137 -10.69 -32.87 1.60
CA PHE A 137 -10.78 -34.24 1.10
C PHE A 137 -9.79 -34.45 -0.04
N LYS A 138 -9.10 -35.60 -0.04
CA LYS A 138 -8.23 -36.03 -1.13
C LYS A 138 -9.00 -37.09 -1.92
N GLU A 139 -9.50 -36.75 -3.10
CA GLU A 139 -10.29 -37.66 -3.93
C GLU A 139 -9.37 -38.32 -4.98
N GLY A 140 -8.83 -39.49 -4.64
CA GLY A 140 -7.85 -40.17 -5.50
C GLY A 140 -6.41 -39.65 -5.32
N SER A 141 -5.58 -39.83 -6.36
CA SER A 141 -4.13 -39.53 -6.28
C SER A 141 -3.78 -38.09 -6.66
N SER A 142 -4.72 -37.34 -7.26
CA SER A 142 -4.39 -36.11 -7.98
C SER A 142 -5.38 -34.96 -7.77
N THR A 143 -6.46 -35.11 -7.00
CA THR A 143 -7.38 -34.00 -6.73
C THR A 143 -7.53 -33.74 -5.24
N VAL A 144 -7.59 -32.47 -4.87
CA VAL A 144 -7.80 -32.00 -3.50
C VAL A 144 -9.02 -31.08 -3.50
N VAL A 145 -10.02 -31.45 -2.71
CA VAL A 145 -11.24 -30.67 -2.50
C VAL A 145 -11.12 -29.98 -1.14
N LEU A 146 -11.23 -28.65 -1.12
CA LEU A 146 -11.26 -27.83 0.09
C LEU A 146 -12.68 -27.28 0.25
N GLY A 147 -13.46 -27.84 1.17
CA GLY A 147 -14.82 -27.42 1.48
C GLY A 147 -14.85 -26.45 2.66
N GLY A 148 -15.42 -25.27 2.42
CA GLY A 148 -16.01 -24.40 3.45
C GLY A 148 -17.51 -24.69 3.61
N LYS A 149 -18.19 -23.86 4.40
CA LYS A 149 -19.64 -23.97 4.63
C LYS A 149 -20.44 -23.60 3.38
N SER A 150 -20.00 -22.58 2.65
CA SER A 150 -20.62 -22.04 1.44
C SER A 150 -19.70 -22.16 0.23
N LEU A 151 -18.38 -22.05 0.39
CA LEU A 151 -17.39 -22.13 -0.68
C LEU A 151 -16.80 -23.54 -0.80
N VAL A 152 -16.65 -24.08 -2.00
CA VAL A 152 -15.91 -25.31 -2.30
C VAL A 152 -14.82 -24.99 -3.33
N ILE A 153 -13.59 -25.43 -3.08
CA ILE A 153 -12.44 -25.24 -3.97
C ILE A 153 -11.91 -26.61 -4.40
N ASP A 154 -12.07 -26.94 -5.67
CA ASP A 154 -11.55 -28.17 -6.26
C ASP A 154 -10.23 -27.87 -6.98
N VAL A 155 -9.14 -28.51 -6.54
CA VAL A 155 -7.81 -28.38 -7.15
C VAL A 155 -7.42 -29.69 -7.82
N ASP A 156 -7.33 -29.65 -9.15
CA ASP A 156 -6.93 -30.77 -9.99
C ASP A 156 -5.43 -30.68 -10.33
N PHE A 157 -4.66 -31.70 -9.96
CA PHE A 157 -3.26 -31.84 -10.33
C PHE A 157 -3.08 -32.83 -11.47
N THR A 158 -2.06 -32.59 -12.28
CA THR A 158 -1.55 -33.53 -13.29
C THR A 158 -0.09 -33.82 -13.00
N ILE A 159 0.24 -35.10 -12.86
CA ILE A 159 1.60 -35.56 -12.64
C ILE A 159 2.15 -36.00 -14.00
N SER A 160 3.07 -35.22 -14.57
CA SER A 160 3.80 -35.64 -15.77
C SER A 160 4.91 -36.60 -15.37
N HIS A 161 4.82 -37.83 -15.89
CA HIS A 161 5.81 -38.89 -15.69
C HIS A 161 6.85 -38.96 -16.82
N GLU A 162 7.09 -37.86 -17.54
CA GLU A 162 8.08 -37.80 -18.63
C GLU A 162 9.49 -38.24 -18.18
N ASN A 163 9.86 -37.97 -16.92
CA ASN A 163 11.05 -38.53 -16.27
C ASN A 163 10.65 -39.28 -14.97
N PRO A 164 10.83 -40.61 -14.87
CA PRO A 164 10.42 -41.38 -13.69
C PRO A 164 11.22 -41.04 -12.43
N LEU A 165 12.39 -40.40 -12.58
CA LEU A 165 13.24 -39.94 -11.47
C LEU A 165 12.92 -38.51 -11.00
N LYS A 166 12.18 -37.73 -11.79
CA LYS A 166 11.75 -36.35 -11.49
C LYS A 166 10.32 -36.13 -12.02
N PRO A 167 9.30 -36.74 -11.39
CA PRO A 167 7.91 -36.47 -11.75
C PRO A 167 7.58 -34.99 -11.54
N MET A 168 7.00 -34.35 -12.55
CA MET A 168 6.63 -32.94 -12.48
C MET A 168 5.15 -32.78 -12.14
N LEU A 169 4.84 -31.99 -11.11
CA LEU A 169 3.48 -31.66 -10.70
C LEU A 169 3.06 -30.37 -11.38
N LYS A 170 2.00 -30.42 -12.20
CA LYS A 170 1.36 -29.23 -12.77
C LYS A 170 -0.07 -29.11 -12.27
N VAL A 171 -0.49 -27.90 -11.91
CA VAL A 171 -1.88 -27.63 -11.56
C VAL A 171 -2.69 -27.58 -12.85
N ALA A 172 -3.57 -28.56 -13.06
CA ALA A 172 -4.38 -28.64 -14.26
C ALA A 172 -5.51 -27.60 -14.21
N ASN A 173 -6.26 -27.60 -13.11
CA ASN A 173 -7.39 -26.70 -12.92
C ASN A 173 -7.62 -26.39 -11.44
N VAL A 174 -8.15 -25.21 -11.16
CA VAL A 174 -8.71 -24.86 -9.86
C VAL A 174 -10.12 -24.37 -10.15
N LYS A 175 -11.13 -24.95 -9.50
CA LYS A 175 -12.52 -24.52 -9.63
C LYS A 175 -13.05 -24.12 -8.28
N THR A 176 -13.59 -22.91 -8.20
CA THR A 176 -14.32 -22.43 -7.05
C THR A 176 -15.82 -22.52 -7.34
N ALA A 177 -16.59 -23.10 -6.40
CA ALA A 177 -18.03 -23.26 -6.50
C ALA A 177 -18.69 -22.83 -5.20
N ASN A 178 -19.88 -22.22 -5.29
CA ASN A 178 -20.65 -21.82 -4.12
C ASN A 178 -21.83 -22.79 -3.93
N ALA A 179 -21.86 -23.46 -2.77
CA ALA A 179 -22.86 -24.47 -2.42
C ALA A 179 -24.26 -23.89 -2.16
N LEU A 180 -24.38 -22.56 -1.97
CA LEU A 180 -25.65 -21.89 -1.66
C LEU A 180 -26.44 -21.42 -2.89
N LEU A 181 -25.88 -21.44 -4.09
CA LEU A 181 -26.58 -21.09 -5.33
C LEU A 181 -27.41 -22.29 -5.82
N PRO A 182 -28.75 -22.21 -5.86
CA PRO A 182 -29.56 -23.31 -6.38
C PRO A 182 -29.32 -23.46 -7.89
N ASN A 183 -29.02 -24.69 -8.33
CA ASN A 183 -29.16 -25.10 -9.73
C ASN A 183 -30.59 -24.79 -10.18
N SER A 184 -30.77 -23.69 -10.90
CA SER A 184 -32.05 -23.34 -11.51
C SER A 184 -32.42 -24.43 -12.51
N ASN A 185 -33.39 -25.26 -12.12
CA ASN A 185 -34.14 -26.12 -13.02
C ASN A 185 -34.83 -25.24 -14.07
N SER A 186 -34.22 -25.05 -15.24
CA SER A 186 -34.98 -24.76 -16.44
C SER A 186 -34.35 -25.42 -17.67
N HIS A 187 -35.12 -26.32 -18.27
CA HIS A 187 -34.92 -26.81 -19.63
C HIS A 187 -34.74 -25.64 -20.60
N THR A 188 -33.51 -25.30 -20.99
CA THR A 188 -33.18 -24.89 -22.36
C THR A 188 -31.68 -25.09 -22.62
N THR A 189 -31.39 -26.12 -23.41
CA THR A 189 -30.23 -26.31 -24.30
C THR A 189 -28.88 -25.65 -23.97
N ASN A 190 -27.91 -26.50 -23.61
CA ASN A 190 -26.49 -26.45 -23.96
C ASN A 190 -25.76 -25.11 -23.86
N THR A 191 -25.37 -24.73 -22.64
CA THR A 191 -24.02 -24.24 -22.34
C THR A 191 -23.64 -24.64 -20.92
N ASN A 192 -22.43 -25.17 -20.73
CA ASN A 192 -21.87 -25.64 -19.45
C ASN A 192 -21.67 -24.50 -18.42
N SER A 193 -22.74 -23.93 -17.88
CA SER A 193 -22.69 -22.96 -16.78
C SER A 193 -23.26 -23.59 -15.51
N GLY A 194 -22.53 -24.55 -14.95
CA GLY A 194 -22.75 -24.96 -13.56
C GLY A 194 -22.15 -23.91 -12.63
N SER A 195 -22.91 -23.48 -11.63
CA SER A 195 -22.65 -22.65 -10.42
C SER A 195 -21.21 -22.23 -10.02
N SER A 196 -20.34 -21.90 -10.97
CA SER A 196 -18.94 -21.55 -10.76
C SER A 196 -18.82 -20.09 -10.36
N THR A 197 -18.06 -19.80 -9.31
CA THR A 197 -17.55 -18.45 -9.06
C THR A 197 -16.55 -18.04 -10.16
N SER A 198 -16.13 -16.77 -10.16
CA SER A 198 -15.40 -16.16 -11.27
C SER A 198 -14.14 -16.91 -11.71
N ALA A 199 -14.04 -17.11 -13.03
CA ALA A 199 -12.87 -17.71 -13.68
C ALA A 199 -11.56 -16.95 -13.41
N LEU A 200 -11.65 -15.68 -12.97
CA LEU A 200 -10.48 -14.88 -12.60
C LEU A 200 -9.93 -15.26 -11.23
N LEU A 201 -10.79 -15.59 -10.26
CA LEU A 201 -10.38 -16.10 -8.95
C LEU A 201 -9.73 -17.48 -9.10
N ASP A 202 -10.32 -18.35 -9.93
CA ASP A 202 -9.79 -19.66 -10.28
C ASP A 202 -8.38 -19.57 -10.88
N ALA A 203 -8.19 -18.66 -11.84
CA ALA A 203 -6.89 -18.40 -12.45
C ALA A 203 -5.86 -17.85 -11.45
N PHE A 204 -6.29 -16.99 -10.51
CA PHE A 204 -5.42 -16.43 -9.48
C PHE A 204 -4.94 -17.49 -8.48
N LEU A 205 -5.85 -18.31 -7.96
CA LEU A 205 -5.49 -19.39 -7.05
C LEU A 205 -4.61 -20.43 -7.75
N LYS A 206 -4.92 -20.74 -9.01
CA LYS A 206 -4.08 -21.60 -9.85
C LYS A 206 -2.66 -21.05 -9.98
N ASP A 207 -2.49 -19.78 -10.33
CA ASP A 207 -1.16 -19.15 -10.50
C ASP A 207 -0.37 -19.14 -9.19
N GLY A 208 -1.02 -18.85 -8.06
CA GLY A 208 -0.39 -18.90 -6.73
C GLY A 208 0.13 -20.30 -6.37
N ILE A 209 -0.70 -21.33 -6.55
CA ILE A 209 -0.34 -22.73 -6.26
C ILE A 209 0.70 -23.23 -7.27
N GLU A 210 0.57 -22.89 -8.55
CA GLU A 210 1.50 -23.28 -9.60
C GLU A 210 2.89 -22.68 -9.39
N LYS A 211 2.99 -21.39 -9.00
CA LYS A 211 4.26 -20.76 -8.61
C LYS A 211 4.93 -21.47 -7.46
N TYR A 212 4.17 -21.84 -6.42
CA TYR A 212 4.69 -22.64 -5.31
C TYR A 212 5.17 -24.01 -5.79
N CYS A 213 4.35 -24.76 -6.52
CA CYS A 213 4.71 -26.08 -7.04
C CYS A 213 5.95 -26.04 -7.95
N ASN A 214 6.09 -25.01 -8.77
CA ASN A 214 7.25 -24.82 -9.65
C ASN A 214 8.52 -24.53 -8.84
N GLU A 215 8.44 -23.70 -7.79
CA GLU A 215 9.58 -23.45 -6.90
C GLU A 215 10.01 -24.70 -6.14
N MET A 216 9.05 -25.53 -5.71
CA MET A 216 9.30 -26.79 -4.98
C MET A 216 9.93 -27.88 -5.83
N GLN A 217 9.77 -27.81 -7.16
CA GLN A 217 10.32 -28.79 -8.10
C GLN A 217 11.69 -28.39 -8.67
N LYS A 218 12.22 -27.21 -8.34
CA LYS A 218 13.58 -26.81 -8.71
C LYS A 218 14.63 -27.71 -8.03
N ASP A 219 15.77 -27.84 -8.70
CA ASP A 219 16.90 -28.63 -8.20
C ASP A 219 17.48 -28.00 -6.92
N GLU A 220 18.02 -28.82 -6.01
CA GLU A 220 18.47 -28.41 -4.67
C GLU A 220 19.43 -27.20 -4.70
N ASN A 221 20.31 -27.14 -5.71
CA ASN A 221 21.28 -26.05 -5.88
C ASN A 221 20.66 -24.71 -6.33
N THR A 222 19.43 -24.72 -6.86
CA THR A 222 18.74 -23.56 -7.44
C THR A 222 17.48 -23.16 -6.70
N ARG A 223 17.10 -23.94 -5.69
CA ARG A 223 15.89 -23.75 -4.91
C ARG A 223 16.11 -22.70 -3.84
N ASP A 224 15.25 -21.68 -3.79
CA ASP A 224 15.21 -20.75 -2.67
C ASP A 224 14.15 -21.20 -1.64
N PRO A 225 14.55 -21.77 -0.49
CA PRO A 225 13.61 -22.23 0.54
C PRO A 225 12.93 -21.06 1.27
N GLN A 226 13.48 -19.84 1.21
CA GLN A 226 12.84 -18.67 1.80
C GLN A 226 11.74 -18.12 0.90
N TYR A 227 11.98 -18.06 -0.40
CA TYR A 227 10.98 -17.65 -1.38
C TYR A 227 9.78 -18.61 -1.39
N ALA A 228 10.05 -19.91 -1.31
CA ALA A 228 9.06 -20.96 -1.09
C ALA A 228 8.15 -20.71 0.13
N ALA A 229 8.75 -20.43 1.29
CA ALA A 229 8.01 -20.18 2.52
C ALA A 229 7.15 -18.89 2.40
N ARG A 230 7.61 -17.88 1.65
CA ARG A 230 6.82 -16.68 1.35
C ARG A 230 5.61 -17.01 0.48
N LEU A 231 5.79 -17.77 -0.60
CA LEU A 231 4.70 -18.22 -1.47
C LEU A 231 3.65 -19.03 -0.70
N ARG A 232 4.08 -19.92 0.21
CA ARG A 232 3.17 -20.65 1.09
C ARG A 232 2.35 -19.71 1.97
N ARG A 233 2.99 -18.74 2.63
CA ARG A 233 2.27 -17.79 3.49
C ARG A 233 1.24 -17.01 2.68
N ASP A 234 1.60 -16.56 1.48
CA ASP A 234 0.71 -15.85 0.59
C ASP A 234 -0.54 -16.68 0.26
N VAL A 235 -0.37 -17.96 -0.16
CA VAL A 235 -1.50 -18.86 -0.43
C VAL A 235 -2.33 -19.13 0.83
N LEU A 236 -1.68 -19.31 1.99
CA LEU A 236 -2.37 -19.56 3.25
C LEU A 236 -3.21 -18.34 3.68
N ASP A 237 -2.68 -17.13 3.52
CA ASP A 237 -3.39 -15.89 3.82
C ASP A 237 -4.56 -15.66 2.85
N HIS A 238 -4.43 -16.05 1.58
CA HIS A 238 -5.56 -16.07 0.63
C HIS A 238 -6.65 -17.04 1.07
N LEU A 239 -6.29 -18.26 1.50
CA LEU A 239 -7.25 -19.24 2.02
C LEU A 239 -7.92 -18.75 3.31
N ARG A 240 -7.18 -18.12 4.23
CA ARG A 240 -7.74 -17.51 5.45
C ARG A 240 -8.77 -16.45 5.13
N TYR A 241 -8.48 -15.60 4.15
CA TYR A 241 -9.41 -14.58 3.71
C TYR A 241 -10.68 -15.18 3.09
N LEU A 242 -10.55 -16.23 2.26
CA LEU A 242 -11.69 -16.93 1.69
C LEU A 242 -12.57 -17.59 2.77
N VAL A 243 -11.96 -18.17 3.81
CA VAL A 243 -12.71 -18.73 4.95
C VAL A 243 -13.42 -17.65 5.77
N LEU A 244 -12.82 -16.46 5.89
CA LEU A 244 -13.47 -15.31 6.53
C LEU A 244 -14.72 -14.88 5.75
N LEU A 245 -14.62 -14.77 4.41
CA LEU A 245 -15.76 -14.48 3.55
C LEU A 245 -16.81 -15.60 3.59
N ASP A 246 -16.38 -16.86 3.64
CA ASP A 246 -17.26 -18.03 3.73
C ASP A 246 -18.08 -18.03 5.04
N GLY A 247 -17.45 -17.65 6.15
CA GLY A 247 -18.12 -17.48 7.44
C GLY A 247 -19.20 -16.40 7.39
N LEU A 248 -18.95 -15.29 6.70
CA LEU A 248 -19.92 -14.19 6.55
C LEU A 248 -21.03 -14.54 5.56
N ALA A 249 -20.70 -15.19 4.45
CA ALA A 249 -21.69 -15.63 3.46
C ALA A 249 -22.66 -16.69 4.00
N SER A 250 -22.24 -17.47 5.01
CA SER A 250 -23.12 -18.43 5.68
C SER A 250 -24.26 -17.77 6.47
N ARG A 251 -24.13 -16.47 6.81
CA ARG A 251 -25.17 -15.68 7.46
C ARG A 251 -26.04 -15.02 6.40
N LYS A 252 -27.26 -15.53 6.21
CA LYS A 252 -28.19 -15.05 5.19
C LYS A 252 -28.67 -13.61 5.42
N ASP A 253 -28.64 -13.15 6.67
CA ASP A 253 -29.19 -11.86 7.07
C ASP A 253 -28.20 -10.69 6.87
N ASP A 254 -26.89 -10.96 6.80
CA ASP A 254 -25.80 -9.97 6.77
C ASP A 254 -25.17 -9.78 5.37
N GLY A 255 -25.97 -9.85 4.30
CA GLY A 255 -25.50 -9.71 2.91
C GLY A 255 -25.21 -11.02 2.16
N GLY A 256 -25.09 -12.15 2.86
CA GLY A 256 -25.09 -13.49 2.26
C GLY A 256 -24.09 -13.67 1.11
N ILE A 257 -24.57 -14.11 -0.07
CA ILE A 257 -23.70 -14.41 -1.23
C ILE A 257 -23.02 -13.16 -1.82
N ARG A 258 -23.52 -11.95 -1.49
CA ARG A 258 -22.99 -10.68 -2.00
C ARG A 258 -21.51 -10.46 -1.65
N TRP A 259 -21.04 -11.04 -0.55
CA TRP A 259 -19.63 -11.02 -0.16
C TRP A 259 -18.68 -11.62 -1.20
N PHE A 260 -19.18 -12.52 -2.07
CA PHE A 260 -18.41 -13.11 -3.18
C PHE A 260 -18.79 -12.52 -4.54
N THR A 261 -20.08 -12.23 -4.79
CA THR A 261 -20.56 -11.78 -6.10
C THR A 261 -20.31 -10.30 -6.38
N ASP A 262 -20.28 -9.45 -5.35
CA ASP A 262 -20.18 -7.99 -5.55
C ASP A 262 -18.84 -7.61 -6.19
N ILE A 263 -17.74 -8.33 -5.91
CA ILE A 263 -16.43 -8.11 -6.56
C ILE A 263 -16.48 -8.45 -8.06
N ASP A 264 -17.16 -9.55 -8.39
CA ASP A 264 -17.30 -10.03 -9.77
C ASP A 264 -18.25 -9.18 -10.60
N GLU A 265 -19.28 -8.61 -9.97
CA GLU A 265 -20.20 -7.65 -10.59
C GLU A 265 -19.58 -6.27 -10.78
N LEU A 266 -18.75 -5.82 -9.82
CA LEU A 266 -18.10 -4.52 -9.85
C LEU A 266 -16.98 -4.45 -10.90
N TRP A 267 -16.26 -5.55 -11.13
CA TRP A 267 -15.12 -5.57 -12.06
C TRP A 267 -15.47 -5.16 -13.50
N PRO A 268 -16.49 -5.73 -14.18
CA PRO A 268 -16.86 -5.32 -15.53
C PRO A 268 -17.21 -3.83 -15.64
N VAL A 269 -17.83 -3.28 -14.60
CA VAL A 269 -18.21 -1.86 -14.55
C VAL A 269 -16.98 -0.97 -14.43
N LEU A 270 -16.08 -1.28 -13.49
CA LEU A 270 -14.82 -0.56 -13.31
C LEU A 270 -13.91 -0.67 -14.54
N ASN A 271 -13.85 -1.84 -15.16
CA ASN A 271 -13.11 -2.04 -16.41
C ASN A 271 -13.74 -1.23 -17.56
N GLY A 272 -15.07 -1.19 -17.65
CA GLY A 272 -15.80 -0.34 -18.61
C GLY A 272 -15.44 1.15 -18.45
N LEU A 273 -15.36 1.63 -17.21
CA LEU A 273 -14.95 2.99 -16.88
C LEU A 273 -13.49 3.26 -17.30
N ALA A 274 -12.55 2.39 -16.91
CA ALA A 274 -11.15 2.52 -17.30
C ALA A 274 -10.95 2.50 -18.84
N LYS A 275 -11.77 1.74 -19.57
CA LYS A 275 -11.79 1.76 -21.04
C LYS A 275 -12.30 3.08 -21.61
N MET A 276 -13.33 3.68 -21.01
CA MET A 276 -13.84 4.98 -21.45
C MET A 276 -12.79 6.07 -21.23
N GLU A 277 -12.20 6.12 -20.04
CA GLU A 277 -11.17 7.10 -19.70
C GLU A 277 -9.90 6.95 -20.55
N SER A 278 -9.43 5.72 -20.76
CA SER A 278 -8.26 5.48 -21.63
C SER A 278 -8.51 5.91 -23.07
N LYS A 279 -9.73 5.76 -23.61
CA LYS A 279 -10.08 6.28 -24.94
C LYS A 279 -10.06 7.82 -25.00
N VAL A 280 -10.52 8.50 -23.94
CA VAL A 280 -10.48 9.97 -23.84
C VAL A 280 -9.04 10.47 -23.73
N VAL A 281 -8.19 9.79 -22.97
CA VAL A 281 -6.76 10.13 -22.88
C VAL A 281 -6.07 9.91 -24.23
N ALA A 282 -6.31 8.77 -24.88
CA ALA A 282 -5.74 8.46 -26.19
C ALA A 282 -6.14 9.49 -27.27
N SER A 283 -7.42 9.88 -27.31
CA SER A 283 -7.91 10.88 -28.26
C SER A 283 -7.33 12.26 -28.01
N SER A 284 -7.18 12.68 -26.74
CA SER A 284 -6.57 13.97 -26.38
C SER A 284 -5.10 14.11 -26.80
N LEU A 285 -4.39 12.98 -26.94
CA LEU A 285 -2.98 12.92 -27.35
C LEU A 285 -2.80 12.57 -28.82
N SER A 286 -3.89 12.33 -29.56
CA SER A 286 -3.86 11.81 -30.93
C SER A 286 -3.06 10.50 -31.07
N LEU A 287 -3.12 9.63 -30.05
CA LEU A 287 -2.45 8.32 -30.02
C LEU A 287 -3.47 7.19 -30.13
N GLN A 288 -3.04 6.04 -30.68
CA GLN A 288 -3.89 4.84 -30.76
C GLN A 288 -4.09 4.15 -29.40
N LYS A 289 -3.10 4.29 -28.51
CA LYS A 289 -3.10 3.73 -27.15
C LYS A 289 -2.75 4.82 -26.14
N ALA A 290 -3.45 4.86 -25.01
CA ALA A 290 -3.15 5.77 -23.93
C ALA A 290 -1.93 5.28 -23.15
N PRO A 291 -0.94 6.13 -22.88
CA PRO A 291 0.18 5.76 -22.04
C PRO A 291 -0.27 5.67 -20.57
N LEU A 292 0.15 4.60 -19.89
CA LEU A 292 -0.30 4.28 -18.52
C LEU A 292 0.03 5.39 -17.50
N ASP A 293 1.15 6.10 -17.66
CA ASP A 293 1.53 7.21 -16.77
C ASP A 293 0.55 8.38 -16.85
N ILE A 294 0.14 8.80 -18.06
CA ILE A 294 -0.84 9.87 -18.24
C ILE A 294 -2.24 9.42 -17.81
N PHE A 295 -2.58 8.15 -18.05
CA PHE A 295 -3.85 7.58 -17.59
C PHE A 295 -3.96 7.70 -16.06
N LEU A 296 -2.93 7.29 -15.32
CA LEU A 296 -2.94 7.37 -13.86
C LEU A 296 -2.96 8.82 -13.35
N LEU A 297 -2.29 9.75 -14.03
CA LEU A 297 -2.28 11.18 -13.65
C LEU A 297 -3.60 11.90 -13.92
N ARG A 298 -4.44 11.43 -14.86
CA ARG A 298 -5.66 12.15 -15.29
C ARG A 298 -6.97 11.41 -15.01
N GLY A 299 -6.96 10.09 -15.02
CA GLY A 299 -8.14 9.24 -14.84
C GLY A 299 -8.20 8.65 -13.45
N HIS A 300 -9.18 7.81 -13.19
CA HIS A 300 -9.24 7.09 -11.92
C HIS A 300 -8.18 5.99 -11.86
N SER A 301 -7.84 5.54 -10.65
CA SER A 301 -6.90 4.45 -10.41
C SER A 301 -7.25 3.20 -11.24
N LEU A 302 -6.26 2.53 -11.83
CA LEU A 302 -6.52 1.33 -12.64
C LEU A 302 -6.95 0.16 -11.72
N PRO A 303 -8.17 -0.39 -11.86
CA PRO A 303 -8.60 -1.56 -11.12
C PRO A 303 -7.86 -2.82 -11.62
N LEU A 304 -7.32 -3.59 -10.69
CA LEU A 304 -6.57 -4.83 -10.91
C LEU A 304 -7.17 -5.91 -9.98
N PRO A 305 -8.13 -6.71 -10.47
CA PRO A 305 -8.73 -7.76 -9.67
C PRO A 305 -7.72 -8.87 -9.45
N TYR A 306 -7.73 -9.45 -8.25
CA TYR A 306 -6.94 -10.63 -7.90
C TYR A 306 -5.43 -10.45 -8.16
N LEU A 307 -4.85 -9.35 -7.70
CA LEU A 307 -3.41 -9.08 -7.85
C LEU A 307 -2.60 -9.57 -6.65
N ILE A 308 -2.97 -9.12 -5.44
CA ILE A 308 -2.22 -9.38 -4.20
C ILE A 308 -3.02 -10.30 -3.26
N SER A 309 -4.33 -10.12 -3.22
CA SER A 309 -5.29 -10.87 -2.43
C SER A 309 -6.47 -11.28 -3.30
N PRO A 310 -7.33 -12.21 -2.84
CA PRO A 310 -8.59 -12.56 -3.50
C PRO A 310 -9.64 -11.42 -3.42
N SER A 311 -9.26 -10.21 -3.83
CA SER A 311 -10.06 -8.98 -3.83
C SER A 311 -9.56 -8.00 -4.90
N ILE A 312 -10.15 -6.80 -4.97
CA ILE A 312 -9.77 -5.78 -5.95
C ILE A 312 -8.61 -4.95 -5.41
N SER A 313 -7.53 -4.88 -6.18
CA SER A 313 -6.44 -3.93 -5.97
C SER A 313 -6.58 -2.76 -6.93
N PHE A 314 -6.28 -1.55 -6.49
CA PHE A 314 -6.29 -0.33 -7.29
C PHE A 314 -4.86 0.19 -7.42
N LEU A 315 -4.41 0.37 -8.66
CA LEU A 315 -3.14 1.01 -8.95
C LEU A 315 -3.33 2.53 -8.93
N ALA A 316 -2.82 3.18 -7.88
CA ALA A 316 -2.98 4.62 -7.66
C ALA A 316 -1.90 5.45 -8.36
N TYR A 317 -0.65 4.98 -8.31
CA TYR A 317 0.49 5.72 -8.85
C TYR A 317 1.63 4.78 -9.31
N ILE A 318 2.31 5.15 -10.39
CA ILE A 318 3.54 4.53 -10.89
C ILE A 318 4.60 5.61 -11.13
N SER A 319 5.82 5.40 -10.63
CA SER A 319 6.94 6.29 -10.87
C SER A 319 7.41 6.25 -12.32
N PRO A 320 7.93 7.36 -12.87
CA PRO A 320 8.40 7.40 -14.26
C PRO A 320 9.46 6.34 -14.58
N LEU A 321 10.31 5.98 -13.61
CA LEU A 321 11.33 4.94 -13.75
C LEU A 321 10.70 3.56 -13.92
N VAL A 322 9.71 3.22 -13.07
CA VAL A 322 9.02 1.93 -13.15
C VAL A 322 8.23 1.84 -14.44
N TYR A 323 7.52 2.89 -14.85
CA TYR A 323 6.80 2.93 -16.11
C TYR A 323 7.73 2.68 -17.32
N LEU A 324 8.89 3.35 -17.37
CA LEU A 324 9.87 3.13 -18.44
C LEU A 324 10.45 1.70 -18.40
N SER A 325 10.62 1.13 -17.22
CA SER A 325 11.03 -0.27 -17.06
C SER A 325 9.96 -1.21 -17.63
N LEU A 326 8.67 -0.97 -17.37
CA LEU A 326 7.57 -1.78 -17.89
C LEU A 326 7.51 -1.72 -19.42
N ILE A 327 7.62 -0.53 -20.01
CA ILE A 327 7.65 -0.38 -21.48
C ILE A 327 8.85 -1.11 -22.10
N ARG A 328 10.03 -1.00 -21.50
CA ARG A 328 11.25 -1.63 -22.04
C ARG A 328 11.10 -3.14 -22.13
N HIS A 329 10.43 -3.75 -21.15
CA HIS A 329 10.23 -5.19 -21.13
C HIS A 329 9.04 -5.63 -21.97
N GLY A 330 7.94 -4.88 -21.98
CA GLY A 330 6.76 -5.20 -22.79
C GLY A 330 6.99 -5.10 -24.31
N LYS A 331 8.09 -4.48 -24.76
CA LYS A 331 8.49 -4.49 -26.18
C LYS A 331 9.23 -5.76 -26.61
N ALA A 332 9.79 -6.54 -25.67
CA ALA A 332 10.53 -7.76 -26.01
C ALA A 332 9.59 -8.91 -26.43
N ASP A 333 8.38 -8.99 -25.86
CA ASP A 333 7.41 -10.07 -26.11
C ASP A 333 6.41 -9.80 -27.25
N GLN A 334 6.45 -8.63 -27.90
CA GLN A 334 5.52 -8.27 -28.98
C GLN A 334 5.73 -9.02 -30.30
N THR A 335 6.65 -10.00 -30.37
CA THR A 335 6.88 -10.79 -31.58
C THR A 335 5.97 -12.02 -31.69
N THR A 336 5.22 -12.39 -30.65
CA THR A 336 4.33 -13.56 -30.68
C THR A 336 3.00 -13.32 -29.98
N GLY A 337 1.97 -12.96 -30.75
CA GLY A 337 0.57 -13.13 -30.31
C GLY A 337 -0.33 -11.92 -30.53
N ASN A 338 -1.02 -11.90 -31.69
CA ASN A 338 -2.29 -11.19 -31.85
C ASN A 338 -3.34 -11.86 -30.93
N ASN A 339 -3.30 -11.59 -29.63
CA ASN A 339 -4.41 -11.93 -28.74
C ASN A 339 -5.43 -10.80 -28.80
N ALA A 340 -6.46 -10.99 -29.63
CA ALA A 340 -7.57 -10.07 -29.88
C ALA A 340 -8.49 -9.81 -28.65
N ASN A 341 -8.04 -10.13 -27.43
CA ASN A 341 -8.81 -10.05 -26.20
C ASN A 341 -8.23 -9.06 -25.17
N ASP A 342 -7.18 -8.29 -25.51
CA ASP A 342 -6.66 -7.28 -24.60
C ASP A 342 -7.52 -6.01 -24.70
N ASP A 343 -8.44 -5.92 -23.75
CA ASP A 343 -9.67 -5.15 -23.81
C ASP A 343 -9.50 -3.66 -23.44
N LEU A 344 -8.31 -3.28 -22.96
CA LEU A 344 -7.92 -1.92 -22.55
C LEU A 344 -6.95 -1.31 -23.58
N THR A 345 -7.23 -0.09 -24.04
CA THR A 345 -6.40 0.64 -25.01
C THR A 345 -5.19 1.31 -24.33
N ILE A 346 -4.44 0.56 -23.52
CA ILE A 346 -3.25 1.04 -22.81
C ILE A 346 -1.98 0.55 -23.54
N ASP A 347 -0.89 1.30 -23.41
CA ASP A 347 0.40 1.01 -24.05
C ASP A 347 1.13 -0.22 -23.50
N VAL A 348 0.92 -0.55 -22.22
CA VAL A 348 1.45 -1.75 -21.55
C VAL A 348 0.37 -2.84 -21.45
N LEU A 349 0.74 -4.09 -21.75
CA LEU A 349 -0.13 -5.26 -21.61
C LEU A 349 -0.48 -5.49 -20.14
N LEU A 350 -1.75 -5.79 -19.84
CA LEU A 350 -2.22 -5.98 -18.46
C LEU A 350 -1.55 -7.20 -17.79
N SER A 351 -1.24 -8.23 -18.57
CA SER A 351 -0.51 -9.43 -18.10
C SER A 351 0.88 -9.10 -17.57
N ASP A 352 1.62 -8.22 -18.26
CA ASP A 352 2.96 -7.79 -17.86
C ASP A 352 2.92 -6.97 -16.57
N VAL A 353 1.88 -6.12 -16.45
CA VAL A 353 1.61 -5.32 -15.26
C VAL A 353 1.30 -6.23 -14.06
N ARG A 354 0.41 -7.21 -14.23
CA ARG A 354 0.07 -8.17 -13.17
C ARG A 354 1.23 -9.04 -12.72
N ALA A 355 2.08 -9.48 -13.64
CA ALA A 355 3.24 -10.30 -13.30
C ALA A 355 4.31 -9.53 -12.49
N ARG A 356 4.47 -8.22 -12.75
CA ARG A 356 5.58 -7.42 -12.21
C ARG A 356 5.23 -6.61 -10.99
N LEU A 357 4.01 -6.08 -10.91
CA LEU A 357 3.56 -5.24 -9.78
C LEU A 357 3.77 -5.89 -8.40
N PRO A 358 3.55 -7.19 -8.17
CA PRO A 358 3.78 -7.82 -6.86
C PRO A 358 5.26 -7.83 -6.44
N THR A 359 6.17 -7.83 -7.41
CA THR A 359 7.62 -7.89 -7.17
C THR A 359 8.25 -6.50 -6.95
N LEU A 360 7.57 -5.44 -7.37
CA LEU A 360 8.05 -4.07 -7.27
C LEU A 360 7.64 -3.47 -5.92
N THR A 361 8.63 -3.05 -5.14
CA THR A 361 8.44 -2.46 -3.80
C THR A 361 8.65 -0.94 -3.78
N THR A 362 9.36 -0.37 -4.75
CA THR A 362 9.69 1.06 -4.83
C THR A 362 9.02 1.71 -6.03
N GLY A 363 8.49 2.92 -5.85
CA GLY A 363 7.88 3.71 -6.93
C GLY A 363 6.53 3.20 -7.45
N VAL A 364 5.84 2.34 -6.70
CA VAL A 364 4.50 1.85 -7.07
C VAL A 364 3.59 1.88 -5.85
N THR A 365 2.44 2.53 -5.98
CA THR A 365 1.41 2.59 -4.93
C THR A 365 0.19 1.80 -5.37
N ILE A 366 -0.11 0.73 -4.63
CA ILE A 366 -1.27 -0.13 -4.85
C ILE A 366 -2.07 -0.15 -3.56
N ALA A 367 -3.36 0.11 -3.69
CA ALA A 367 -4.31 0.03 -2.59
C ALA A 367 -5.16 -1.22 -2.76
N THR A 368 -5.19 -2.10 -1.77
CA THR A 368 -5.91 -3.37 -1.85
C THR A 368 -7.12 -3.32 -0.94
N LEU A 369 -8.30 -3.57 -1.51
CA LEU A 369 -9.54 -3.61 -0.74
C LEU A 369 -9.63 -4.96 -0.02
N SER A 370 -9.68 -4.97 1.30
CA SER A 370 -9.80 -6.20 2.10
C SER A 370 -10.81 -6.04 3.21
N LEU A 371 -11.57 -7.09 3.48
CA LEU A 371 -12.45 -7.16 4.64
C LEU A 371 -11.65 -7.55 5.88
N GLU A 372 -11.67 -6.70 6.91
CA GLU A 372 -10.98 -6.95 8.18
C GLU A 372 -11.97 -6.84 9.36
N LYS A 373 -11.66 -7.55 10.46
CA LYS A 373 -12.40 -7.41 11.73
C LYS A 373 -11.99 -6.09 12.37
N LEU A 374 -12.92 -5.17 12.58
CA LEU A 374 -12.64 -4.03 13.43
C LEU A 374 -12.47 -4.52 14.87
N SER A 375 -11.32 -4.21 15.46
CA SER A 375 -11.27 -4.02 16.91
C SER A 375 -12.02 -2.72 17.23
N GLU A 376 -12.77 -2.68 18.34
CA GLU A 376 -13.69 -1.60 18.77
C GLU A 376 -13.07 -0.19 18.90
N ALA A 377 -11.80 -0.02 18.53
CA ALA A 377 -11.02 1.21 18.63
C ALA A 377 -11.23 2.23 17.50
N HIS A 378 -11.97 1.89 16.44
CA HIS A 378 -12.34 2.88 15.43
C HIS A 378 -13.53 3.70 15.94
N LEU A 379 -13.23 4.87 16.48
CA LEU A 379 -14.16 5.84 17.09
C LEU A 379 -15.19 6.46 16.13
N TYR A 380 -15.33 5.95 14.90
CA TYR A 380 -16.20 6.54 13.90
C TYR A 380 -17.42 5.65 13.68
N PRO A 381 -18.63 6.10 14.07
CA PRO A 381 -19.84 5.39 13.69
C PRO A 381 -19.96 5.37 12.15
N PRO A 382 -20.52 4.30 11.56
CA PRO A 382 -20.80 4.24 10.14
C PRO A 382 -21.61 5.48 9.77
N SER A 383 -21.03 6.31 8.91
CA SER A 383 -21.63 7.58 8.50
C SER A 383 -23.00 7.33 7.89
N MET A 384 -24.01 8.09 8.32
CA MET A 384 -25.22 8.22 7.52
C MET A 384 -24.78 8.71 6.13
N SER A 385 -25.05 7.91 5.10
CA SER A 385 -24.74 8.21 3.70
C SER A 385 -25.54 9.44 3.25
N MET A 386 -25.06 10.62 3.61
CA MET A 386 -25.56 11.88 3.07
C MET A 386 -24.81 12.15 1.75
N PRO A 387 -25.49 12.70 0.73
CA PRO A 387 -24.84 13.07 -0.52
C PRO A 387 -23.68 14.03 -0.22
N SER A 388 -22.50 13.71 -0.74
CA SER A 388 -21.25 14.40 -0.42
C SER A 388 -21.36 15.89 -0.72
N VAL A 389 -21.17 16.73 0.31
CA VAL A 389 -20.97 18.18 0.14
C VAL A 389 -19.53 18.48 -0.30
N THR A 390 -18.68 17.45 -0.42
CA THR A 390 -17.27 17.55 -0.81
C THR A 390 -17.09 17.51 -2.33
N ALA A 391 -16.09 18.27 -2.83
CA ALA A 391 -15.79 18.44 -4.26
C ALA A 391 -15.06 17.24 -4.92
N ARG A 392 -14.95 16.09 -4.24
CA ARG A 392 -14.25 14.88 -4.70
C ARG A 392 -15.13 13.65 -4.46
N PRO A 393 -15.06 12.61 -5.31
CA PRO A 393 -14.15 12.43 -6.45
C PRO A 393 -14.47 13.32 -7.66
N THR A 394 -13.43 13.71 -8.42
CA THR A 394 -13.58 14.52 -9.64
C THR A 394 -13.72 13.66 -10.90
N PHE A 395 -14.82 13.81 -11.64
CA PHE A 395 -15.11 13.03 -12.85
C PHE A 395 -14.88 13.84 -14.14
N LEU A 396 -13.64 14.30 -14.36
CA LEU A 396 -13.32 15.15 -15.52
C LEU A 396 -13.32 14.41 -16.87
N LEU A 397 -12.96 13.12 -16.88
CA LEU A 397 -12.83 12.33 -18.11
C LEU A 397 -14.09 11.53 -18.46
N ALA A 398 -14.89 11.14 -17.46
CA ALA A 398 -16.09 10.33 -17.64
C ALA A 398 -17.20 10.80 -16.70
N ALA A 399 -17.99 11.80 -17.13
CA ALA A 399 -19.11 12.33 -16.32
C ALA A 399 -20.16 11.26 -15.96
N SER A 400 -20.29 10.20 -16.78
CA SER A 400 -21.17 9.05 -16.51
C SER A 400 -20.74 8.21 -15.31
N ALA A 401 -19.52 8.37 -14.81
CA ALA A 401 -19.03 7.70 -13.62
C ALA A 401 -19.54 8.34 -12.32
N ALA A 402 -20.02 9.58 -12.37
CA ALA A 402 -20.62 10.24 -11.21
C ALA A 402 -21.91 9.55 -10.73
N ASP A 403 -22.61 8.88 -11.66
CA ASP A 403 -23.83 8.11 -11.39
C ASP A 403 -23.54 6.74 -10.77
N LEU A 404 -22.27 6.30 -10.72
CA LEU A 404 -21.91 5.02 -10.13
C LEU A 404 -21.85 5.13 -8.60
N ASP A 405 -22.93 4.73 -7.94
CA ASP A 405 -22.99 4.58 -6.49
C ASP A 405 -23.11 3.09 -6.13
N HIS A 406 -21.98 2.46 -5.85
CA HIS A 406 -21.95 1.09 -5.32
C HIS A 406 -21.51 1.15 -3.86
N SER A 407 -22.44 0.85 -2.96
CA SER A 407 -22.18 0.65 -1.54
C SER A 407 -21.87 -0.81 -1.27
N PHE A 408 -20.79 -1.05 -0.52
CA PHE A 408 -20.41 -2.38 -0.11
C PHE A 408 -21.34 -2.91 0.98
N PRO A 409 -21.56 -4.24 1.08
CA PRO A 409 -22.35 -4.81 2.17
C PRO A 409 -21.70 -4.47 3.52
N GLN A 410 -22.53 -4.01 4.46
CA GLN A 410 -22.15 -3.72 5.84
C GLN A 410 -22.92 -4.68 6.76
N LEU A 411 -22.30 -5.07 7.88
CA LEU A 411 -23.01 -5.75 8.96
C LEU A 411 -23.78 -4.67 9.73
N ASP A 412 -25.12 -4.71 9.68
CA ASP A 412 -25.98 -3.80 10.44
C ASP A 412 -25.84 -4.09 11.94
N GLY A 413 -24.92 -3.39 12.61
CA GLY A 413 -24.72 -3.43 14.05
C GLY A 413 -25.81 -2.71 14.87
N PHE A 414 -26.95 -2.34 14.27
CA PHE A 414 -28.02 -1.62 14.96
C PHE A 414 -29.02 -2.51 15.73
N GLY A 415 -28.77 -3.83 15.76
CA GLY A 415 -29.45 -4.73 16.69
C GLY A 415 -28.81 -4.69 18.07
N MET A 416 -29.49 -4.05 19.03
CA MET A 416 -29.21 -4.09 20.47
C MET A 416 -29.28 -5.52 21.03
N GLU A 417 -28.36 -6.39 20.65
CA GLU A 417 -28.16 -7.70 21.31
C GLU A 417 -26.67 -7.84 21.68
N GLU A 418 -26.42 -7.94 22.98
CA GLU A 418 -25.12 -8.02 23.69
C GLU A 418 -24.20 -9.19 23.28
N ASN A 419 -24.48 -9.89 22.18
CA ASN A 419 -23.71 -11.05 21.70
C ASN A 419 -23.29 -10.95 20.21
N SER A 420 -23.46 -9.79 19.57
CA SER A 420 -23.09 -9.65 18.16
C SER A 420 -21.56 -9.64 17.97
N SER A 421 -21.09 -10.51 17.09
CA SER A 421 -19.68 -10.67 16.70
C SER A 421 -19.03 -9.34 16.27
N PRO A 422 -17.68 -9.21 16.39
CA PRO A 422 -16.97 -7.97 16.07
C PRO A 422 -17.36 -7.45 14.67
N PRO A 423 -17.61 -6.14 14.52
CA PRO A 423 -18.03 -5.57 13.24
C PRO A 423 -16.91 -5.75 12.21
N PHE A 424 -17.25 -6.20 11.00
CA PHE A 424 -16.31 -6.25 9.88
C PHE A 424 -16.54 -5.02 9.01
N SER A 425 -15.45 -4.41 8.52
CA SER A 425 -15.52 -3.32 7.53
C SER A 425 -14.54 -3.55 6.40
N TRP A 426 -14.91 -2.98 5.27
CA TRP A 426 -14.03 -2.89 4.12
C TRP A 426 -12.93 -1.89 4.43
N VAL A 427 -11.68 -2.34 4.35
CA VAL A 427 -10.49 -1.54 4.59
C VAL A 427 -9.67 -1.50 3.32
N LEU A 428 -9.29 -0.30 2.92
CA LEU A 428 -8.34 -0.04 1.85
C LEU A 428 -6.92 -0.04 2.44
N ASP A 429 -6.14 -1.08 2.13
CA ASP A 429 -4.78 -1.28 2.63
C ASP A 429 -3.73 -0.90 1.58
N PHE A 430 -2.87 0.06 1.92
CA PHE A 430 -1.76 0.52 1.08
C PHE A 430 -0.45 -0.25 1.33
N THR A 431 -0.39 -1.02 2.42
CA THR A 431 0.81 -1.77 2.83
C THR A 431 0.86 -3.19 2.26
N ALA A 432 -0.22 -3.65 1.62
CA ALA A 432 -0.35 -5.02 1.11
C ALA A 432 -0.05 -6.07 2.21
N GLY A 433 -0.65 -5.90 3.39
CA GLY A 433 -0.41 -6.73 4.57
C GLY A 433 0.95 -6.49 5.24
N GLY A 434 1.47 -5.26 5.19
CA GLY A 434 2.79 -4.91 5.75
C GLY A 434 3.98 -5.26 4.85
N LYS A 435 3.76 -5.68 3.60
CA LYS A 435 4.84 -5.93 2.61
C LYS A 435 5.51 -4.66 2.12
N ARG A 436 4.77 -3.54 2.13
CA ARG A 436 5.24 -2.23 1.68
C ARG A 436 5.15 -1.22 2.83
N PRO A 437 6.08 -0.25 2.89
CA PRO A 437 5.89 0.91 3.76
C PRO A 437 4.63 1.65 3.32
N GLY A 438 3.84 2.15 4.28
CA GLY A 438 2.69 2.99 3.98
C GLY A 438 3.08 4.27 3.25
N VAL A 439 2.08 4.99 2.74
CA VAL A 439 2.31 6.24 1.99
C VAL A 439 2.50 7.39 2.97
N ILE A 440 3.58 8.15 2.84
CA ILE A 440 3.80 9.34 3.67
C ILE A 440 2.92 10.47 3.12
N MET A 441 2.06 11.00 3.98
CA MET A 441 1.05 12.02 3.71
C MET A 441 1.33 13.27 4.53
N SER A 442 1.04 14.45 3.95
CA SER A 442 0.96 15.68 4.75
C SER A 442 -0.33 15.73 5.56
N GLN A 443 -0.33 16.51 6.65
CA GLN A 443 -1.52 16.74 7.47
C GLN A 443 -2.70 17.29 6.65
N SER A 444 -2.44 18.24 5.77
CA SER A 444 -3.47 18.84 4.90
C SER A 444 -4.15 17.77 4.03
N ARG A 445 -3.39 16.83 3.48
CA ARG A 445 -3.93 15.69 2.70
C ARG A 445 -4.64 14.65 3.54
N MET A 446 -4.19 14.43 4.77
CA MET A 446 -4.90 13.56 5.71
C MET A 446 -6.28 14.13 6.08
N LYS A 447 -6.38 15.46 6.29
CA LYS A 447 -7.67 16.13 6.51
C LYS A 447 -8.62 15.99 5.32
N PHE A 448 -8.10 16.02 4.07
CA PHE A 448 -8.93 15.76 2.90
C PHE A 448 -9.46 14.33 2.86
N ILE A 449 -8.66 13.34 3.25
CA ILE A 449 -9.12 11.94 3.38
C ILE A 449 -10.20 11.84 4.46
N GLU A 450 -10.00 12.49 5.61
CA GLU A 450 -11.00 12.54 6.68
C GLU A 450 -12.32 13.15 6.20
N LEU A 451 -12.29 14.24 5.43
CA LEU A 451 -13.49 14.85 4.85
C LEU A 451 -14.20 13.94 3.83
N VAL A 452 -13.46 13.09 3.11
CA VAL A 452 -14.05 12.11 2.17
C VAL A 452 -14.74 10.98 2.94
N VAL A 453 -14.15 10.49 4.02
CA VAL A 453 -14.71 9.39 4.82
C VAL A 453 -15.82 9.88 5.77
N ASN A 454 -15.67 11.09 6.32
CA ASN A 454 -16.62 11.71 7.23
C ASN A 454 -16.84 13.20 6.87
N PRO A 455 -17.83 13.51 6.01
CA PRO A 455 -18.08 14.88 5.57
C PRO A 455 -18.55 15.82 6.70
N LEU A 456 -19.00 15.28 7.84
CA LEU A 456 -19.43 16.05 9.02
C LEU A 456 -18.32 16.17 10.09
N GLY A 457 -17.19 15.48 9.93
CA GLY A 457 -16.07 15.52 10.88
C GLY A 457 -15.31 16.86 10.91
N GLY A 458 -15.49 17.71 9.89
CA GLY A 458 -14.72 18.93 9.69
C GLY A 458 -14.99 20.08 10.67
N ASP A 459 -16.13 20.09 11.37
CA ASP A 459 -16.55 21.27 12.17
C ASP A 459 -16.27 21.15 13.68
N GLY A 460 -15.68 20.04 14.16
CA GLY A 460 -15.77 19.66 15.58
C GLY A 460 -14.48 19.47 16.38
N SER A 461 -13.28 19.47 15.79
CA SER A 461 -12.07 19.10 16.54
C SER A 461 -10.99 20.18 16.54
N VAL A 462 -11.12 21.12 17.49
CA VAL A 462 -10.03 22.00 17.95
C VAL A 462 -8.92 21.20 18.67
N VAL A 463 -9.06 19.87 18.80
CA VAL A 463 -8.14 19.00 19.55
C VAL A 463 -6.95 18.53 18.68
N THR A 464 -7.03 18.62 17.35
CA THR A 464 -5.95 18.13 16.46
C THR A 464 -4.75 19.06 16.32
N ASP A 465 -4.81 20.30 16.79
CA ASP A 465 -3.63 21.19 16.85
C ASP A 465 -2.70 20.86 18.04
N ILE A 466 -3.09 19.95 18.94
CA ILE A 466 -2.33 19.63 20.15
C ILE A 466 -1.34 18.47 19.94
N MET A 467 -1.43 17.70 18.84
CA MET A 467 -0.56 16.53 18.60
C MET A 467 0.68 16.81 17.73
N ALA A 468 0.95 18.06 17.35
CA ALA A 468 2.12 18.45 16.55
C ALA A 468 3.42 18.63 17.36
N PHE A 469 3.45 18.27 18.65
CA PHE A 469 4.66 18.35 19.46
C PHE A 469 5.59 17.15 19.20
N GLY A 470 6.48 17.29 18.20
CA GLY A 470 7.68 16.46 18.05
C GLY A 470 7.75 15.54 16.83
N SER A 471 6.73 15.48 15.98
CA SER A 471 6.86 14.90 14.65
C SER A 471 7.43 15.94 13.70
N GLY A 472 8.59 15.67 13.09
CA GLY A 472 9.19 16.55 12.07
C GLY A 472 8.27 16.77 10.87
N SER A 473 8.74 17.58 9.91
CA SER A 473 8.03 17.80 8.65
C SER A 473 7.72 16.47 7.97
N TRP A 474 6.60 16.37 7.23
CA TRP A 474 6.34 15.17 6.41
C TRP A 474 7.47 14.89 5.40
N VAL A 475 8.20 15.94 4.99
CA VAL A 475 9.40 15.82 4.17
C VAL A 475 10.54 15.15 4.94
N ASP A 476 10.68 15.39 6.24
CA ASP A 476 11.67 14.74 7.08
C ASP A 476 11.39 13.25 7.20
N GLN A 477 10.11 12.89 7.38
CA GLN A 477 9.70 11.48 7.42
C GLN A 477 9.97 10.77 6.09
N LEU A 478 9.83 11.48 4.96
CA LEU A 478 10.07 10.94 3.62
C LEU A 478 11.57 10.76 3.33
N LEU A 479 12.39 11.76 3.67
CA LEU A 479 13.80 11.79 3.29
C LEU A 479 14.70 11.10 4.34
N ASN A 480 14.34 11.18 5.63
CA ASN A 480 15.13 10.69 6.76
C ASN A 480 14.25 10.00 7.82
N PRO A 481 13.69 8.81 7.54
CA PRO A 481 12.75 8.12 8.45
C PRO A 481 13.35 7.67 9.80
N GLY A 482 14.65 7.86 10.04
CA GLY A 482 15.35 7.43 11.25
C GLY A 482 16.01 8.55 12.07
N ASN A 483 15.91 9.81 11.67
CA ASN A 483 16.56 10.92 12.36
C ASN A 483 15.55 11.73 13.18
N THR A 484 15.88 12.02 14.44
CA THR A 484 14.99 12.75 15.37
C THR A 484 15.12 14.27 15.27
N ALA A 485 16.12 14.77 14.54
CA ALA A 485 16.29 16.19 14.27
C ALA A 485 15.64 16.55 12.93
N SER A 486 14.68 17.47 12.95
CA SER A 486 14.05 18.06 11.76
C SER A 486 14.91 19.23 11.24
N PRO A 487 15.70 19.07 10.16
CA PRO A 487 16.43 20.18 9.56
C PRO A 487 15.48 21.16 8.87
N GLU A 488 15.71 22.46 9.02
CA GLU A 488 14.89 23.48 8.33
C GLU A 488 15.07 23.45 6.79
N ARG A 489 16.22 22.93 6.33
CA ARG A 489 16.61 22.95 4.91
C ARG A 489 17.33 21.68 4.49
N TYR A 490 17.08 21.28 3.26
CA TYR A 490 17.77 20.21 2.57
C TYR A 490 18.52 20.75 1.36
N THR A 491 19.71 20.23 1.12
CA THR A 491 20.49 20.55 -0.07
C THR A 491 20.75 19.31 -0.90
N ALA A 492 20.64 19.42 -2.22
CA ALA A 492 20.96 18.36 -3.15
C ALA A 492 21.74 18.92 -4.35
N LEU A 493 22.70 18.14 -4.85
CA LEU A 493 23.46 18.48 -6.05
C LEU A 493 22.91 17.69 -7.24
N TYR A 494 22.20 18.36 -8.13
CA TYR A 494 21.65 17.76 -9.34
C TYR A 494 22.62 17.93 -10.51
N ARG A 495 23.09 16.80 -11.07
CA ARG A 495 23.90 16.77 -12.30
C ARG A 495 23.04 16.30 -13.46
N SER A 496 23.02 17.07 -14.55
CA SER A 496 22.30 16.64 -15.75
C SER A 496 23.03 15.47 -16.43
N PRO A 497 22.32 14.42 -16.89
CA PRO A 497 22.93 13.29 -17.58
C PRO A 497 23.71 13.67 -18.86
N ASN A 498 23.30 14.77 -19.49
CA ASN A 498 23.86 15.25 -20.75
C ASN A 498 24.83 16.43 -20.57
N PHE A 499 25.14 16.84 -19.33
CA PHE A 499 26.00 18.00 -19.00
C PHE A 499 25.64 19.29 -19.76
N LEU A 500 24.35 19.50 -20.07
CA LEU A 500 23.86 20.64 -20.85
C LEU A 500 23.95 21.97 -20.09
N HIS A 501 23.94 21.90 -18.76
CA HIS A 501 24.09 23.03 -17.86
C HIS A 501 25.01 22.64 -16.69
N PRO A 502 25.62 23.62 -16.02
CA PRO A 502 26.34 23.38 -14.77
C PRO A 502 25.47 22.69 -13.72
N PRO A 503 26.07 21.98 -12.76
CA PRO A 503 25.34 21.36 -11.66
C PRO A 503 24.42 22.35 -10.93
N LEU A 504 23.20 21.91 -10.62
CA LEU A 504 22.23 22.70 -9.87
C LEU A 504 22.40 22.39 -8.38
N GLN A 505 22.56 23.42 -7.56
CA GLN A 505 22.50 23.30 -6.12
C GLN A 505 21.07 23.58 -5.69
N LEU A 506 20.29 22.51 -5.51
CA LEU A 506 18.91 22.57 -5.05
C LEU A 506 18.89 22.81 -3.55
N ARG A 507 18.09 23.78 -3.11
CA ARG A 507 17.82 24.09 -1.70
C ARG A 507 16.33 23.97 -1.45
N LEU A 508 15.92 22.92 -0.75
CA LEU A 508 14.53 22.69 -0.38
C LEU A 508 14.31 23.22 1.04
N THR A 509 13.36 24.14 1.20
CA THR A 509 12.85 24.55 2.51
C THR A 509 11.78 23.56 2.94
N ALA A 510 12.00 22.87 4.06
CA ALA A 510 11.02 21.90 4.56
C ALA A 510 9.73 22.65 4.99
N PRO A 511 8.53 22.20 4.55
CA PRO A 511 7.29 22.81 4.99
C PRO A 511 7.03 22.48 6.46
N GLU A 512 6.50 23.44 7.23
CA GLU A 512 6.12 23.27 8.65
C GLU A 512 4.81 22.47 8.83
N GLU A 513 4.55 21.48 7.96
CA GLU A 513 3.40 20.58 8.08
C GLU A 513 3.83 19.19 8.60
N PRO A 514 3.18 18.64 9.64
CA PRO A 514 3.52 17.32 10.15
C PRO A 514 3.16 16.21 9.16
N GLY A 515 3.94 15.14 9.19
CA GLY A 515 3.75 13.93 8.38
C GLY A 515 3.07 12.78 9.08
N PHE A 516 2.35 12.00 8.29
CA PHE A 516 1.70 10.77 8.73
C PHE A 516 1.97 9.64 7.74
N THR A 517 2.19 8.43 8.22
CA THR A 517 2.21 7.24 7.35
C THR A 517 0.80 6.68 7.23
N LEU A 518 0.25 6.74 6.02
CA LEU A 518 -1.03 6.16 5.69
C LEU A 518 -0.88 4.68 5.34
N GLU A 519 -1.51 3.83 6.14
CA GLU A 519 -1.45 2.38 5.95
C GLU A 519 -2.82 1.80 5.58
N ARG A 520 -3.85 2.08 6.39
CA ARG A 520 -5.18 1.49 6.25
C ARG A 520 -6.30 2.52 6.43
N ILE A 521 -7.33 2.46 5.60
CA ILE A 521 -8.52 3.34 5.68
C ILE A 521 -9.80 2.51 5.57
N PRO A 522 -10.77 2.64 6.51
CA PRO A 522 -12.09 2.04 6.34
C PRO A 522 -12.89 2.78 5.26
N VAL A 523 -13.58 2.04 4.40
CA VAL A 523 -14.35 2.55 3.26
C VAL A 523 -15.72 1.86 3.17
N HIS A 524 -16.71 2.56 2.64
CA HIS A 524 -18.10 2.10 2.55
C HIS A 524 -18.65 2.12 1.12
N SER A 525 -18.12 3.01 0.26
CA SER A 525 -18.55 3.15 -1.14
C SER A 525 -17.36 3.26 -2.09
N ILE A 526 -17.58 2.88 -3.36
CA ILE A 526 -16.61 3.07 -4.43
C ILE A 526 -16.24 4.56 -4.65
N LYS A 527 -17.18 5.49 -4.38
CA LYS A 527 -16.92 6.93 -4.48
C LYS A 527 -15.90 7.41 -3.45
N GLU A 528 -15.96 6.88 -2.23
CA GLU A 528 -14.98 7.15 -1.19
C GLU A 528 -13.61 6.63 -1.59
N ILE A 529 -13.55 5.39 -2.13
CA ILE A 529 -12.30 4.81 -2.64
C ILE A 529 -11.68 5.73 -3.69
N TRP A 530 -12.44 6.19 -4.68
CA TRP A 530 -11.92 7.10 -5.70
C TRP A 530 -11.43 8.43 -5.13
N GLY A 531 -12.18 9.05 -4.23
CA GLY A 531 -11.78 10.30 -3.58
C GLY A 531 -10.48 10.16 -2.78
N ILE A 532 -10.33 9.06 -2.05
CA ILE A 532 -9.10 8.74 -1.31
C ILE A 532 -7.93 8.52 -2.28
N LEU A 533 -8.13 7.74 -3.34
CA LEU A 533 -7.08 7.42 -4.31
C LEU A 533 -6.60 8.64 -5.10
N GLU A 534 -7.49 9.61 -5.38
CA GLU A 534 -7.13 10.91 -5.98
C GLU A 534 -6.17 11.69 -5.07
N VAL A 535 -6.47 11.75 -3.76
CA VAL A 535 -5.61 12.42 -2.77
C VAL A 535 -4.26 11.71 -2.64
N VAL A 536 -4.26 10.38 -2.55
CA VAL A 536 -3.04 9.58 -2.43
C VAL A 536 -2.18 9.71 -3.69
N ARG A 537 -2.78 9.69 -4.88
CA ARG A 537 -2.06 9.92 -6.13
C ARG A 537 -1.31 11.25 -6.14
N GLU A 538 -1.98 12.34 -5.75
CA GLU A 538 -1.38 13.67 -5.72
C GLU A 538 -0.19 13.74 -4.77
N GLN A 539 -0.29 13.09 -3.60
CA GLN A 539 0.82 13.00 -2.66
C GLN A 539 1.95 12.12 -3.19
N CYS A 540 1.65 10.97 -3.80
CA CYS A 540 2.64 10.09 -4.41
C CYS A 540 3.42 10.80 -5.53
N TRP A 541 2.74 11.62 -6.34
CA TRP A 541 3.39 12.45 -7.35
C TRP A 541 4.42 13.40 -6.75
N LEU A 542 4.07 14.05 -5.62
CA LEU A 542 4.97 14.97 -4.92
C LEU A 542 6.15 14.20 -4.28
N ASN A 543 5.86 13.11 -3.56
CA ASN A 543 6.86 12.27 -2.89
C ASN A 543 7.92 11.79 -3.89
N GLU A 544 7.51 11.35 -5.08
CA GLU A 544 8.41 10.81 -6.10
C GLU A 544 9.28 11.90 -6.76
N ILE A 545 8.79 13.13 -6.89
CA ILE A 545 9.62 14.25 -7.33
C ILE A 545 10.73 14.53 -6.32
N LEU A 546 10.41 14.49 -5.02
CA LEU A 546 11.39 14.69 -3.95
C LEU A 546 12.39 13.53 -3.89
N LEU A 547 11.93 12.29 -3.93
CA LEU A 547 12.80 11.09 -3.95
C LEU A 547 13.69 11.01 -5.20
N GLY A 548 13.39 11.77 -6.26
CA GLY A 548 14.20 11.84 -7.47
C GLY A 548 15.60 12.45 -7.28
N SER A 549 15.91 13.03 -6.12
CA SER A 549 17.24 13.56 -5.78
C SER A 549 17.72 13.07 -4.41
N HIS A 550 19.04 12.95 -4.27
CA HIS A 550 19.67 12.59 -2.99
C HIS A 550 19.81 13.87 -2.15
N TRP A 551 18.88 14.05 -1.23
CA TRP A 551 18.85 15.20 -0.32
C TRP A 551 19.74 14.95 0.89
N THR A 552 20.47 15.99 1.29
CA THR A 552 21.29 16.00 2.51
C THR A 552 20.82 17.13 3.42
N PRO A 553 20.68 16.90 4.73
CA PRO A 553 20.26 17.94 5.67
C PRO A 553 21.32 19.05 5.77
N GLU A 554 20.90 20.31 5.63
CA GLU A 554 21.78 21.47 5.72
C GLU A 554 22.33 21.59 7.16
N GLY A 555 23.66 21.63 7.31
CA GLY A 555 24.34 21.80 8.62
C GLY A 555 25.04 20.55 9.16
N LEU A 556 24.67 19.35 8.71
CA LEU A 556 25.47 18.14 8.91
C LEU A 556 26.51 18.10 7.80
N LYS A 557 27.66 18.73 8.03
CA LYS A 557 28.81 18.63 7.13
C LYS A 557 29.23 17.16 7.07
N SER A 558 28.80 16.44 6.05
CA SER A 558 29.52 15.23 5.66
C SER A 558 30.90 15.69 5.21
N GLU A 559 31.93 15.21 5.91
CA GLU A 559 33.34 15.41 5.53
C GLU A 559 33.69 14.68 4.21
N GLU A 560 32.72 14.05 3.53
CA GLU A 560 32.92 13.21 2.34
C GLU A 560 32.46 13.82 0.99
N GLU A 561 32.08 15.10 0.92
CA GLU A 561 32.22 15.79 -0.39
C GLU A 561 33.68 16.25 -0.53
N ASP A 562 34.50 15.37 -1.14
CA ASP A 562 35.77 15.69 -1.80
C ASP A 562 35.56 16.84 -2.79
N ILE A 563 35.51 18.05 -2.25
CA ILE A 563 35.83 19.26 -2.97
C ILE A 563 37.33 19.44 -2.75
N PRO A 564 38.19 19.29 -3.78
CA PRO A 564 39.58 19.67 -3.62
C PRO A 564 39.60 21.14 -3.15
N ALA A 565 40.37 21.41 -2.11
CA ALA A 565 40.47 22.70 -1.43
C ALA A 565 40.87 23.91 -2.32
N ASP A 566 40.97 23.73 -3.64
CA ASP A 566 41.19 24.76 -4.66
C ASP A 566 39.94 25.59 -5.01
N ASP A 567 38.73 25.16 -4.60
CA ASP A 567 37.44 25.78 -5.00
C ASP A 567 37.11 27.14 -4.36
N THR A 568 38.03 27.72 -3.57
CA THR A 568 37.83 29.05 -2.92
C THR A 568 38.65 30.18 -3.53
N THR A 569 39.53 29.88 -4.49
CA THR A 569 40.34 30.90 -5.16
C THR A 569 39.75 31.24 -6.52
N ALA A 570 39.17 32.45 -6.62
CA ALA A 570 38.73 32.99 -7.91
C ALA A 570 39.95 33.10 -8.84
N THR A 571 39.89 32.40 -9.97
CA THR A 571 41.00 32.35 -10.93
C THR A 571 40.91 33.56 -11.87
N GLU A 572 42.04 34.11 -12.32
CA GLU A 572 42.06 35.27 -13.24
C GLU A 572 41.26 35.00 -14.53
N ASP A 573 41.24 33.73 -14.97
CA ASP A 573 40.43 33.27 -16.11
C ASP A 573 38.91 33.42 -15.87
N GLU A 574 38.45 33.28 -14.62
CA GLU A 574 37.04 33.51 -14.26
C GLU A 574 36.70 34.99 -14.28
N LEU A 575 37.63 35.84 -13.85
CA LEU A 575 37.49 37.29 -13.91
C LEU A 575 37.46 37.77 -15.38
N GLN A 576 38.30 37.21 -16.24
CA GLN A 576 38.27 37.48 -17.68
C GLN A 576 36.98 36.96 -18.36
N ALA A 577 36.44 35.81 -17.91
CA ALA A 577 35.15 35.29 -18.36
C ALA A 577 33.96 36.17 -17.91
N LEU A 578 34.02 36.73 -16.70
CA LEU A 578 33.04 37.69 -16.19
C LEU A 578 33.06 38.99 -16.99
N LEU A 579 34.25 39.54 -17.26
CA LEU A 579 34.42 40.78 -18.03
C LEU A 579 34.03 40.62 -19.51
N SER A 580 34.22 39.43 -20.08
CA SER A 580 33.82 39.13 -21.47
C SER A 580 32.36 38.70 -21.62
N GLY A 581 31.61 38.56 -20.51
CA GLY A 581 30.23 38.07 -20.52
C GLY A 581 30.08 36.59 -20.90
N THR A 582 31.18 35.82 -20.90
CA THR A 582 31.19 34.39 -21.23
C THR A 582 31.19 33.47 -19.99
N PHE A 583 31.06 34.06 -18.79
CA PHE A 583 31.09 33.33 -17.53
C PHE A 583 29.98 32.26 -17.44
N VAL A 584 30.42 31.02 -17.25
CA VAL A 584 29.56 29.88 -16.93
C VAL A 584 29.77 29.58 -15.45
N PRO A 585 28.73 29.71 -14.59
CA PRO A 585 28.88 29.47 -13.17
C PRO A 585 29.22 28.00 -12.90
N ARG A 586 30.08 27.74 -11.90
CA ARG A 586 30.42 26.36 -11.49
C ARG A 586 29.21 25.60 -10.93
N LYS A 587 28.30 26.31 -10.24
CA LYS A 587 27.04 25.78 -9.71
C LYS A 587 25.94 26.83 -9.85
N ILE A 588 24.71 26.40 -10.15
CA ILE A 588 23.54 27.29 -10.22
C ILE A 588 22.69 27.07 -8.96
N PRO A 589 22.50 28.09 -8.11
CA PRO A 589 21.62 27.96 -6.95
C PRO A 589 20.15 27.94 -7.39
N VAL A 590 19.39 26.97 -6.88
CA VAL A 590 17.97 26.82 -7.14
C VAL A 590 17.25 26.63 -5.81
N ASN A 591 16.30 27.50 -5.48
CA ASN A 591 15.48 27.31 -4.29
C ASN A 591 14.19 26.60 -4.68
N VAL A 592 13.83 25.55 -3.96
CA VAL A 592 12.64 24.74 -4.17
C VAL A 592 11.70 24.99 -2.99
N PHE A 593 10.48 25.43 -3.30
CA PHE A 593 9.43 25.68 -2.34
C PHE A 593 8.22 24.77 -2.62
N LEU A 594 7.62 24.29 -1.54
CA LEU A 594 6.38 23.53 -1.55
C LEU A 594 5.30 24.41 -0.90
N PRO A 595 4.50 25.16 -1.68
CA PRO A 595 3.46 26.00 -1.12
C PRO A 595 2.45 25.13 -0.38
N THR A 596 2.34 25.33 0.93
CA THR A 596 1.28 24.76 1.76
C THR A 596 0.01 25.56 1.50
N GLY A 597 -0.98 24.92 0.89
CA GLY A 597 -2.13 25.62 0.35
C GLY A 597 -3.05 26.16 1.43
N VAL A 598 -2.94 27.45 1.76
CA VAL A 598 -4.11 28.36 1.87
C VAL A 598 -3.66 29.78 1.50
N ASN A 599 -3.88 30.21 0.26
CA ASN A 599 -4.07 31.64 0.01
C ASN A 599 -5.50 31.96 0.50
N ALA A 600 -5.65 32.14 1.80
CA ALA A 600 -6.90 32.58 2.42
C ALA A 600 -7.11 34.06 2.07
N THR A 601 -7.61 34.33 0.87
CA THR A 601 -8.47 35.50 0.72
C THR A 601 -9.82 35.12 1.29
N ASP A 602 -9.99 35.35 2.60
CA ASP A 602 -11.18 35.75 3.39
C ASP A 602 -12.62 35.48 2.89
N ASN A 603 -12.84 34.54 1.98
CA ASN A 603 -14.16 34.20 1.46
C ASN A 603 -14.61 32.87 2.05
N LEU A 604 -15.20 32.95 3.24
CA LEU A 604 -15.83 31.85 3.99
C LEU A 604 -16.91 31.06 3.21
N PHE A 605 -17.29 31.51 2.00
CA PHE A 605 -18.32 30.91 1.18
C PHE A 605 -17.92 30.64 -0.28
N ASP A 606 -16.70 30.97 -0.70
CA ASP A 606 -16.21 30.54 -2.02
C ASP A 606 -15.34 29.30 -1.82
N ILE A 607 -15.85 28.16 -2.28
CA ILE A 607 -15.05 26.96 -2.49
C ILE A 607 -14.07 27.32 -3.62
N ALA A 608 -12.90 27.88 -3.26
CA ALA A 608 -11.83 28.10 -4.21
C ALA A 608 -11.52 26.76 -4.91
N PRO A 609 -11.30 26.73 -6.23
CA PRO A 609 -10.94 25.50 -6.91
C PRO A 609 -9.70 24.93 -6.21
N ILE A 610 -9.83 23.69 -5.70
CA ILE A 610 -8.78 23.00 -4.96
C ILE A 610 -7.57 22.92 -5.91
N SER A 611 -6.61 23.82 -5.71
CA SER A 611 -5.39 23.87 -6.50
C SER A 611 -4.62 22.58 -6.22
N GLY A 612 -4.34 21.79 -7.27
CA GLY A 612 -3.52 20.58 -7.16
C GLY A 612 -2.12 20.87 -6.57
N PRO A 613 -1.38 19.83 -6.16
CA PRO A 613 -0.05 20.00 -5.57
C PRO A 613 0.84 20.78 -6.54
N LYS A 614 1.58 21.73 -5.97
CA LYS A 614 2.43 22.68 -6.70
C LYS A 614 3.86 22.64 -6.15
N ILE A 615 4.83 22.75 -7.05
CA ILE A 615 6.25 22.93 -6.72
C ILE A 615 6.70 24.23 -7.40
N VAL A 616 7.36 25.11 -6.64
CA VAL A 616 7.93 26.36 -7.14
C VAL A 616 9.44 26.28 -7.06
N MET A 617 10.11 26.54 -8.18
CA MET A 617 11.57 26.61 -8.26
C MET A 617 12.00 28.01 -8.68
N THR A 618 12.88 28.65 -7.92
CA THR A 618 13.47 29.93 -8.31
C THR A 618 14.95 29.76 -8.65
N SER A 619 15.36 30.37 -9.76
CA SER A 619 16.75 30.30 -10.25
C SER A 619 17.19 31.62 -10.89
N PRO A 620 18.48 31.96 -10.84
CA PRO A 620 18.98 33.19 -11.49
C PRO A 620 18.97 33.06 -13.02
N THR A 621 18.66 34.16 -13.71
CA THR A 621 18.78 34.24 -15.18
C THR A 621 20.25 34.21 -15.63
N ARG A 622 20.50 33.75 -16.86
CA ARG A 622 21.82 33.85 -17.50
C ARG A 622 22.09 35.31 -17.93
N SER A 623 23.30 35.81 -17.69
CA SER A 623 23.76 37.11 -18.18
C SER A 623 23.62 37.21 -19.71
N PRO A 624 23.24 38.37 -20.28
CA PRO A 624 23.27 39.72 -19.70
C PRO A 624 21.99 40.17 -18.98
N MET A 625 20.92 39.36 -18.96
CA MET A 625 19.70 39.74 -18.25
C MET A 625 19.85 39.45 -16.75
N SER A 626 19.56 40.44 -15.90
CA SER A 626 19.53 40.30 -14.44
C SER A 626 18.09 40.11 -13.98
N GLY A 627 17.76 38.93 -13.45
CA GLY A 627 16.43 38.60 -12.95
C GLY A 627 16.38 37.25 -12.26
N LEU A 628 15.25 36.96 -11.62
CA LEU A 628 14.91 35.65 -11.09
C LEU A 628 13.88 35.01 -12.01
N ILE A 629 14.12 33.75 -12.37
CA ILE A 629 13.16 32.91 -13.07
C ILE A 629 12.41 32.11 -12.03
N GLU A 630 11.09 32.17 -12.07
CA GLU A 630 10.21 31.34 -11.27
C GLU A 630 9.58 30.27 -12.17
N ILE A 631 9.79 29.01 -11.84
CA ILE A 631 9.20 27.87 -12.53
C ILE A 631 8.19 27.24 -11.58
N THR A 632 6.92 27.32 -11.95
CA THR A 632 5.81 26.69 -11.25
C THR A 632 5.44 25.39 -11.97
N VAL A 633 5.44 24.28 -11.26
CA VAL A 633 4.95 22.98 -11.76
C VAL A 633 3.75 22.57 -10.93
N THR A 634 2.60 22.38 -11.56
CA THR A 634 1.36 21.97 -10.89
C THR A 634 0.83 20.68 -11.49
N HIS A 635 0.32 19.79 -10.63
CA HIS A 635 -0.50 18.67 -11.08
C HIS A 635 -1.88 19.19 -11.52
N ASP A 636 -2.25 18.96 -12.78
CA ASP A 636 -3.48 19.47 -13.38
C ASP A 636 -4.06 18.43 -14.36
N GLU A 637 -5.15 17.80 -13.96
CA GLU A 637 -5.81 16.71 -14.66
C GLU A 637 -6.51 17.16 -15.95
N SER A 638 -6.84 18.46 -16.03
CA SER A 638 -7.47 19.07 -17.21
C SER A 638 -6.50 19.18 -18.39
N LYS A 639 -5.19 19.21 -18.12
CA LYS A 639 -4.14 19.25 -19.16
C LYS A 639 -4.00 17.89 -19.83
N PRO A 640 -3.67 17.84 -21.13
CA PRO A 640 -3.54 16.58 -21.87
C PRO A 640 -2.51 15.61 -21.25
N ARG A 641 -1.50 16.14 -20.54
CA ARG A 641 -0.41 15.38 -19.91
C ARG A 641 -0.53 15.25 -18.38
N GLY A 642 -1.58 15.81 -17.76
CA GLY A 642 -1.78 15.78 -16.30
C GLY A 642 -0.90 16.75 -15.49
N ILE A 643 -0.07 17.56 -16.17
CA ILE A 643 0.89 18.49 -15.54
C ILE A 643 0.82 19.82 -16.30
N SER A 644 0.86 20.92 -15.56
CA SER A 644 1.02 22.28 -16.11
C SER A 644 2.35 22.86 -15.63
N VAL A 645 3.08 23.49 -16.54
CA VAL A 645 4.34 24.18 -16.23
C VAL A 645 4.19 25.64 -16.63
N ASP A 646 4.35 26.55 -15.67
CA ASP A 646 4.39 28.00 -15.89
C ASP A 646 5.80 28.51 -15.58
N VAL A 647 6.34 29.35 -16.46
CA VAL A 647 7.69 29.92 -16.35
C VAL A 647 7.56 31.44 -16.40
N GLN A 648 7.77 32.08 -15.25
CA GLN A 648 7.73 33.53 -15.10
C GLN A 648 9.16 34.10 -15.05
N GLY A 649 9.34 35.29 -15.63
CA GLY A 649 10.64 35.97 -15.68
C GLY A 649 11.58 35.55 -16.82
N ALA A 650 11.19 34.59 -17.67
CA ALA A 650 11.96 34.14 -18.82
C ALA A 650 11.64 34.93 -20.12
N MET A 651 11.78 36.25 -20.09
CA MET A 651 11.55 37.12 -21.26
C MET A 651 12.58 36.81 -22.37
N GLY A 652 12.13 36.41 -23.56
CA GLY A 652 12.98 36.13 -24.73
C GLY A 652 13.44 34.68 -24.90
N TYR A 653 12.94 33.74 -24.08
CA TYR A 653 13.26 32.32 -24.20
C TYR A 653 12.18 31.61 -25.05
N GLU A 654 12.54 30.99 -26.16
CA GLU A 654 11.62 30.14 -26.94
C GLU A 654 11.46 28.77 -26.25
N LEU A 655 10.61 28.72 -25.24
CA LEU A 655 10.29 27.49 -24.52
C LEU A 655 8.92 26.96 -24.95
N LYS A 656 8.88 25.74 -25.50
CA LYS A 656 7.62 25.07 -25.76
C LYS A 656 7.12 24.43 -24.45
N ALA A 657 6.02 24.94 -23.90
CA ALA A 657 5.40 24.41 -22.69
C ALA A 657 5.17 22.90 -22.75
N VAL A 658 4.74 22.38 -23.91
CA VAL A 658 4.52 20.94 -24.15
C VAL A 658 5.78 20.09 -23.95
N GLU A 659 6.96 20.61 -24.29
CA GLU A 659 8.23 19.90 -24.10
C GLU A 659 8.63 19.90 -22.61
N LEU A 660 8.39 21.00 -21.90
CA LEU A 660 8.65 21.09 -20.46
C LEU A 660 7.73 20.18 -19.66
N GLU A 661 6.44 20.12 -20.01
CA GLU A 661 5.47 19.19 -19.40
C GLU A 661 5.87 17.73 -19.61
N GLU A 662 6.35 17.35 -20.81
CA GLU A 662 6.86 16.01 -21.07
C GLU A 662 8.09 15.70 -20.21
N ILE A 663 9.01 16.65 -20.04
CA ILE A 663 10.19 16.49 -19.19
C ILE A 663 9.80 16.28 -17.73
N CYS A 664 8.84 17.06 -17.21
CA CYS A 664 8.29 16.89 -15.86
C CYS A 664 7.70 15.48 -15.68
N ARG A 665 6.87 15.04 -16.64
CA ARG A 665 6.23 13.73 -16.60
C ARG A 665 7.25 12.58 -16.53
N ARG A 666 8.41 12.74 -17.17
CA ARG A 666 9.48 11.74 -17.19
C ARG A 666 10.42 11.81 -15.97
N GLY A 667 10.07 12.58 -14.93
CA GLY A 667 10.87 12.71 -13.71
C GLY A 667 11.97 13.78 -13.79
N GLY A 668 11.95 14.63 -14.81
CA GLY A 668 12.93 15.71 -15.02
C GLY A 668 12.62 17.03 -14.31
N THR A 669 11.66 17.05 -13.38
CA THR A 669 11.13 18.27 -12.74
C THR A 669 12.23 19.12 -12.10
N LEU A 670 13.10 18.52 -11.30
CA LEU A 670 14.18 19.24 -10.59
C LEU A 670 15.30 19.74 -11.52
N GLY A 671 15.33 19.28 -12.77
CA GLY A 671 16.28 19.72 -13.80
C GLY A 671 15.76 20.82 -14.72
N LEU A 672 14.51 21.28 -14.57
CA LEU A 672 13.91 22.28 -15.45
C LEU A 672 14.63 23.62 -15.41
N SER A 673 15.02 24.09 -14.23
CA SER A 673 15.74 25.36 -14.06
C SER A 673 17.05 25.40 -14.84
N GLY A 674 17.79 24.29 -14.87
CA GLY A 674 19.00 24.17 -15.67
C GLY A 674 18.73 24.18 -17.19
N ARG A 675 17.63 23.60 -17.64
CA ARG A 675 17.24 23.62 -19.07
C ARG A 675 16.77 25.00 -19.52
N VAL A 676 15.99 25.69 -18.68
CA VAL A 676 15.60 27.09 -18.92
C VAL A 676 16.84 27.97 -18.95
N TRP A 677 17.79 27.77 -18.03
CA TRP A 677 19.07 28.47 -18.05
C TRP A 677 19.87 28.23 -19.34
N ALA A 678 19.90 26.99 -19.84
CA ALA A 678 20.62 26.63 -21.06
C ALA A 678 20.01 27.26 -22.33
N SER A 679 18.67 27.33 -22.43
CA SER A 679 18.00 27.90 -23.60
C SER A 679 18.16 29.42 -23.72
N GLY A 680 18.52 30.11 -22.64
CA GLY A 680 18.81 31.55 -22.64
C GLY A 680 20.05 31.98 -23.40
N GLY A 681 20.89 31.03 -23.81
CA GLY A 681 22.06 31.31 -24.66
C GLY A 681 21.73 31.48 -26.15
N GLY A 682 20.48 31.25 -26.55
CA GLY A 682 20.05 31.20 -27.95
C GLY A 682 19.76 32.55 -28.62
N LEU A 683 20.62 33.56 -28.43
CA LEU A 683 20.57 34.83 -29.19
C LEU A 683 22.00 35.30 -29.54
N SER A 684 22.81 34.39 -30.09
CA SER A 684 23.93 34.75 -30.96
C SER A 684 24.25 33.63 -31.94
N ARG A 685 23.41 33.49 -32.97
CA ARG A 685 23.85 33.03 -34.29
C ARG A 685 23.19 33.84 -35.38
#